data_AF-A0A1G4G6L8-F1
#
_entry.id   AF-A0A1G4G6L8-F1
#
_cell.length_a   1.000
_cell.length_b   1.000
_cell.length_c   1.000
_cell.angle_alpha   90.00
_cell.angle_beta   90.00
_cell.angle_gamma   90.00
#
_symmetry.space_group_name_H-M   'P 1'
#
loop_
_entity.id
_entity.type
_entity.pdbx_description
1 polymer ?
#
loop_
_entity_poly.entity_id
_entity_poly.type
_entity_poly.pdbx_seq_one_letter_code
_entity_poly.pdbx_strand_id
1 'polypeptide(L)'
;MRNVLLTLLFISLSISCTEIYDDSQAWKDIDNIYKELDQLKEKLDGLQVQVNALSQIINGGAITSITELEGGGYRVYYKGLDNVEQSFVIATQDQMTTLPIISIEKVDNIFYWTTMAGGKTEFLLDENNNRIPITGKIPQIRVDAEGYWVINGNRILDSNQKPVKAGGGTSTSLINDVVVNSDGTASITLSNGEMVKVSAFNLFNVQFSLNGIPVAGSVEVEEGTTSMKLGYQIVGTKADQAILIVTRSNGLTASLNSNEKELQISFPDDFEVGSVMLLLYDTESNLLVKPLRFIVPIAGEGGISSAADFMEFINAVNTGGSLRKFRNSSGDVVLLQDIDMSGYPLTSGIGDPVTVNTTSANSNVVYTMGANTFNGLFDGQGHRIYNLVCSYDVADGNKAHGLFNALGAAGVVKNLTVAGKVTVTGVAPQGAAVGGLVGYSEGTLLACTNRLDIAFEGSDANNITVRIGGLVGVLNMGSIGDGTPANGCVNEGNLTCGTIANEGSGANGAFHQAGIVAFMQGEGALVSHAINRGDLSAPSGRSGGIAGTMNHGKIEYCVNDGTIQDDVNNIFASHPSRYNIKRMGGIVGGSNSNTYVNHCTNNGSLFSQNGCRTGGFVGHNGGYVQSCTNNGIILSDYIEVGSARHGAGWACGYSGSSDEFVTDCHIGGKVGDYSLYKDNIEATPSALYSNAVCHGAFSPEKNNFSNQDEAFYDWKVVEETELATGVVLKHFSFTNFSQNIYALEIDLTNPKVTFETVMADEICPNPNANNNSNNGKNLRETLSETAERRRSEGRNIVAGINTGFFNSHDGFPRGMHIEEGEPVFVNNPDVRESLVNHRPGFTFFEDRTISFEYRYFRGNLKVDGVEYEYYSINDTIVRLNGSHSYDANLYTHRFVREPHPGINNPVGEKALFIVGHNSSPLKMNHGYMEATITQIIDGRTASVEVPYVTGKDEWVLQVTGAKAEELAGKLHAGKSVEIMAELRIGNSTDRIKVHNSSMYRYLYNGVYAAPSASVAEVIDPTTNLGVNQERTRMVIFCVDGRSSKDRGLNFYEAYRVAKKLGLHDVIRFDGGGSTTMWAYSGGTGKVVNTVSDSKGERSCMNYLHVRVLE
;
A
#
# COMPACT_ATOMS: atom_id res chain seq x y z
N MET A 1 -6.48 22.88 -13.97
CA MET A 1 -5.53 24.02 -14.03
C MET A 1 -5.62 24.98 -12.85
N ARG A 2 -6.82 25.51 -12.50
CA ARG A 2 -7.01 26.39 -11.33
C ARG A 2 -6.37 25.82 -10.04
N ASN A 3 -6.51 24.53 -9.79
CA ASN A 3 -5.95 23.88 -8.58
C ASN A 3 -4.46 23.51 -8.69
N VAL A 4 -3.87 23.45 -9.88
CA VAL A 4 -2.46 23.02 -10.04
C VAL A 4 -1.51 24.22 -9.89
N LEU A 5 -1.90 25.39 -10.43
CA LEU A 5 -1.18 26.65 -10.21
C LEU A 5 -1.33 27.18 -8.77
N LEU A 6 -2.50 27.00 -8.15
CA LEU A 6 -2.71 27.30 -6.73
C LEU A 6 -1.77 26.48 -5.82
N THR A 7 -1.57 25.19 -6.13
CA THR A 7 -0.69 24.33 -5.33
C THR A 7 0.80 24.70 -5.47
N LEU A 8 1.24 25.14 -6.66
CA LEU A 8 2.62 25.60 -6.88
C LEU A 8 2.95 26.94 -6.17
N LEU A 9 1.98 27.86 -6.07
CA LEU A 9 2.14 29.10 -5.29
C LEU A 9 2.19 28.85 -3.77
N PHE A 10 1.45 27.84 -3.28
CA PHE A 10 1.46 27.46 -1.86
C PHE A 10 2.78 26.79 -1.43
N ILE A 11 3.50 26.14 -2.35
CA ILE A 11 4.79 25.49 -2.05
C ILE A 11 5.92 26.53 -1.90
N SER A 12 5.84 27.70 -2.53
CA SER A 12 6.82 28.79 -2.36
C SER A 12 6.68 29.61 -1.06
N LEU A 13 5.64 29.39 -0.26
CA LEU A 13 5.34 30.16 0.96
C LEU A 13 5.98 29.62 2.25
N SER A 14 6.79 28.55 2.18
CA SER A 14 7.42 27.92 3.36
C SER A 14 8.90 28.23 3.55
N ILE A 15 9.48 29.18 2.81
CA ILE A 15 10.86 29.64 3.03
C ILE A 15 10.91 31.17 3.16
N SER A 16 11.39 31.60 4.33
CA SER A 16 11.78 32.95 4.75
C SER A 16 10.70 33.91 5.28
N CYS A 17 10.93 34.35 6.52
CA CYS A 17 10.28 35.48 7.16
C CYS A 17 10.74 36.81 6.54
N THR A 18 9.88 37.82 6.71
CA THR A 18 10.10 39.27 6.57
C THR A 18 10.38 39.79 5.16
N GLU A 19 9.32 40.08 4.41
CA GLU A 19 9.07 41.31 3.63
C GLU A 19 7.65 41.20 3.05
N ILE A 20 6.91 42.31 2.97
CA ILE A 20 5.55 42.33 2.40
C ILE A 20 5.69 42.02 0.91
N TYR A 21 5.40 40.77 0.53
CA TYR A 21 5.47 40.32 -0.86
C TYR A 21 4.31 40.96 -1.63
N ASP A 22 4.63 41.97 -2.45
CA ASP A 22 3.70 42.63 -3.35
C ASP A 22 3.50 41.75 -4.59
N ASP A 23 2.55 40.81 -4.50
CA ASP A 23 2.15 39.92 -5.60
C ASP A 23 1.27 40.62 -6.64
N SER A 24 1.00 41.93 -6.49
CA SER A 24 0.17 42.71 -7.43
C SER A 24 0.70 42.64 -8.87
N GLN A 25 2.02 42.49 -9.04
CA GLN A 25 2.61 42.31 -10.38
C GLN A 25 2.38 40.89 -10.92
N ALA A 26 2.48 39.86 -10.07
CA ALA A 26 2.17 38.47 -10.46
C ALA A 26 0.68 38.31 -10.80
N TRP A 27 -0.22 38.96 -10.06
CA TRP A 27 -1.65 38.99 -10.38
C TRP A 27 -1.97 39.78 -11.65
N LYS A 28 -1.26 40.89 -11.92
CA LYS A 28 -1.35 41.59 -13.22
C LYS A 28 -0.86 40.74 -14.38
N ASP A 29 0.21 39.98 -14.19
CA ASP A 29 0.74 39.08 -15.21
C ASP A 29 -0.22 37.90 -15.45
N ILE A 30 -0.85 37.37 -14.40
CA ILE A 30 -1.90 36.34 -14.47
C ILE A 30 -3.17 36.87 -15.17
N ASP A 31 -3.63 38.07 -14.84
CA ASP A 31 -4.78 38.71 -15.51
C ASP A 31 -4.49 39.02 -16.98
N ASN A 32 -3.25 39.40 -17.31
CA ASN A 32 -2.81 39.57 -18.69
C ASN A 32 -2.80 38.24 -19.45
N ILE A 33 -2.32 37.15 -18.82
CA ILE A 33 -2.37 35.80 -19.41
C ILE A 33 -3.82 35.37 -19.65
N TYR A 34 -4.74 35.63 -18.73
CA TYR A 34 -6.16 35.31 -18.92
C TYR A 34 -6.80 36.14 -20.03
N LYS A 35 -6.47 37.43 -20.13
CA LYS A 35 -6.89 38.28 -21.27
C LYS A 35 -6.32 37.77 -22.60
N GLU A 36 -5.06 37.34 -22.64
CA GLU A 36 -4.46 36.76 -23.84
C GLU A 36 -5.12 35.43 -24.21
N LEU A 37 -5.49 34.61 -23.22
CA LEU A 37 -6.17 33.32 -23.41
C LEU A 37 -7.60 33.50 -23.95
N ASP A 38 -8.35 34.47 -23.43
CA ASP A 38 -9.70 34.80 -23.90
C ASP A 38 -9.65 35.36 -25.33
N GLN A 39 -8.66 36.22 -25.64
CA GLN A 39 -8.41 36.69 -27.01
C GLN A 39 -7.97 35.56 -27.96
N LEU A 40 -7.17 34.61 -27.50
CA LEU A 40 -6.78 33.42 -28.27
C LEU A 40 -8.00 32.53 -28.55
N LYS A 41 -8.91 32.39 -27.58
CA LYS A 41 -10.13 31.59 -27.70
C LYS A 41 -11.12 32.21 -28.68
N GLU A 42 -11.33 33.52 -28.63
CA GLU A 42 -12.17 34.25 -29.60
C GLU A 42 -11.61 34.14 -31.02
N LYS A 43 -10.29 34.25 -31.18
CA LYS A 43 -9.62 34.05 -32.48
C LYS A 43 -9.70 32.60 -32.99
N LEU A 44 -9.61 31.62 -32.08
CA LEU A 44 -9.73 30.19 -32.39
C LEU A 44 -11.14 29.84 -32.87
N ASP A 45 -12.16 30.36 -32.18
CA ASP A 45 -13.56 30.18 -32.56
C ASP A 45 -13.82 30.78 -33.95
N GLY A 46 -13.27 31.98 -34.24
CA GLY A 46 -13.32 32.59 -35.56
C GLY A 46 -12.67 31.74 -36.67
N LEU A 47 -11.51 31.14 -36.40
CA LEU A 47 -10.81 30.26 -37.36
C LEU A 47 -11.59 28.95 -37.59
N GLN A 48 -12.14 28.35 -36.53
CA GLN A 48 -12.96 27.13 -36.66
C GLN A 48 -14.24 27.41 -37.47
N VAL A 49 -14.86 28.58 -37.32
CA VAL A 49 -16.00 29.01 -38.15
C VAL A 49 -15.62 29.11 -39.63
N GLN A 50 -14.45 29.68 -39.96
CA GLN A 50 -13.98 29.76 -41.35
C GLN A 50 -13.64 28.38 -41.94
N VAL A 51 -13.04 27.47 -41.16
CA VAL A 51 -12.76 26.07 -41.56
C VAL A 51 -14.06 25.32 -41.87
N ASN A 52 -15.06 25.47 -41.00
CA ASN A 52 -16.38 24.88 -41.20
C ASN A 52 -17.06 25.46 -42.46
N ALA A 53 -17.00 26.78 -42.63
CA ALA A 53 -17.58 27.47 -43.79
C ALA A 53 -16.93 27.01 -45.11
N LEU A 54 -15.59 26.96 -45.18
CA LEU A 54 -14.88 26.54 -46.39
C LEU A 54 -15.18 25.08 -46.74
N SER A 55 -15.22 24.18 -45.75
CA SER A 55 -15.64 22.80 -45.97
C SER A 55 -17.06 22.72 -46.54
N GLN A 56 -18.02 23.46 -45.98
CA GLN A 56 -19.40 23.44 -46.46
C GLN A 56 -19.58 24.07 -47.85
N ILE A 57 -18.89 25.17 -48.15
CA ILE A 57 -18.96 25.85 -49.45
C ILE A 57 -18.32 24.97 -50.55
N ILE A 58 -17.19 24.33 -50.27
CA ILE A 58 -16.52 23.42 -51.24
C ILE A 58 -17.33 22.12 -51.41
N ASN A 59 -18.01 21.64 -50.37
CA ASN A 59 -18.88 20.46 -50.41
C ASN A 59 -20.30 20.73 -50.96
N GLY A 60 -20.44 21.65 -51.93
CA GLY A 60 -21.69 21.88 -52.65
C GLY A 60 -22.62 22.94 -52.04
N GLY A 61 -22.16 23.67 -51.02
CA GLY A 61 -22.79 24.93 -50.60
C GLY A 61 -22.54 26.08 -51.60
N ALA A 62 -23.17 27.23 -51.37
CA ALA A 62 -22.92 28.41 -52.20
C ALA A 62 -22.88 29.70 -51.40
N ILE A 63 -22.08 30.65 -51.88
CA ILE A 63 -22.11 32.03 -51.39
C ILE A 63 -23.39 32.70 -51.89
N THR A 64 -24.14 33.31 -50.97
CA THR A 64 -25.43 33.96 -51.24
C THR A 64 -25.31 35.48 -51.31
N SER A 65 -24.42 36.12 -50.54
CA SER A 65 -24.06 37.55 -50.71
C SER A 65 -22.75 37.93 -49.99
N ILE A 66 -22.16 39.07 -50.34
CA ILE A 66 -20.96 39.63 -49.68
C ILE A 66 -21.22 41.10 -49.36
N THR A 67 -20.90 41.53 -48.13
CA THR A 67 -21.13 42.91 -47.66
C THR A 67 -19.86 43.48 -47.03
N GLU A 68 -19.51 44.72 -47.34
CA GLU A 68 -18.37 45.41 -46.73
C GLU A 68 -18.72 45.94 -45.32
N LEU A 69 -17.77 45.89 -44.38
CA LEU A 69 -17.98 46.29 -42.97
C LEU A 69 -17.39 47.68 -42.67
N GLU A 70 -18.04 48.45 -41.78
CA GLU A 70 -17.51 49.73 -41.28
C GLU A 70 -16.22 49.49 -40.48
N GLY A 71 -15.11 50.07 -40.94
CA GLY A 71 -13.76 49.81 -40.41
C GLY A 71 -12.88 48.95 -41.32
N GLY A 72 -13.44 48.47 -42.44
CA GLY A 72 -12.77 47.64 -43.44
C GLY A 72 -12.94 46.13 -43.16
N GLY A 73 -12.95 45.33 -44.23
CA GLY A 73 -13.20 43.88 -44.20
C GLY A 73 -14.55 43.51 -44.82
N TYR A 74 -14.82 42.21 -44.99
CA TYR A 74 -16.04 41.70 -45.66
C TYR A 74 -16.79 40.68 -44.80
N ARG A 75 -18.13 40.74 -44.80
CA ARG A 75 -19.00 39.66 -44.32
C ARG A 75 -19.53 38.87 -45.50
N VAL A 76 -19.27 37.57 -45.51
CA VAL A 76 -19.70 36.63 -46.55
C VAL A 76 -20.87 35.81 -46.01
N TYR A 77 -22.01 35.87 -46.68
CA TYR A 77 -23.16 35.02 -46.43
C TYR A 77 -23.14 33.83 -47.37
N TYR A 78 -23.42 32.64 -46.85
CA TYR A 78 -23.41 31.41 -47.61
C TYR A 78 -24.44 30.43 -47.06
N LYS A 79 -24.80 29.45 -47.88
CA LYS A 79 -25.65 28.33 -47.50
C LYS A 79 -24.89 27.04 -47.73
N GLY A 80 -24.75 26.23 -46.68
CA GLY A 80 -24.20 24.89 -46.79
C GLY A 80 -25.20 23.90 -47.39
N LEU A 81 -24.91 22.60 -47.32
CA LEU A 81 -25.82 21.52 -47.74
C LEU A 81 -27.15 21.50 -46.96
N ASP A 82 -27.17 22.09 -45.76
CA ASP A 82 -28.37 22.29 -44.94
C ASP A 82 -29.24 23.47 -45.42
N ASN A 83 -28.73 24.25 -46.37
CA ASN A 83 -29.38 25.39 -47.00
C ASN A 83 -29.81 26.51 -46.02
N VAL A 84 -29.21 26.54 -44.83
CA VAL A 84 -29.40 27.58 -43.80
C VAL A 84 -28.43 28.72 -44.09
N GLU A 85 -28.91 29.96 -44.06
CA GLU A 85 -28.04 31.11 -44.29
C GLU A 85 -27.14 31.32 -43.08
N GLN A 86 -25.85 31.20 -43.32
CA GLN A 86 -24.78 31.42 -42.35
C GLN A 86 -23.91 32.55 -42.85
N SER A 87 -23.13 33.15 -41.96
CA SER A 87 -22.16 34.16 -42.37
C SER A 87 -20.88 34.07 -41.57
N PHE A 88 -19.79 34.49 -42.20
CA PHE A 88 -18.51 34.69 -41.53
C PHE A 88 -17.90 36.02 -41.97
N VAL A 89 -16.93 36.51 -41.19
CA VAL A 89 -16.26 37.79 -41.43
C VAL A 89 -14.80 37.55 -41.80
N ILE A 90 -14.32 38.33 -42.78
CA ILE A 90 -12.94 38.40 -43.26
C ILE A 90 -12.39 39.77 -42.84
N ALA A 91 -11.26 39.78 -42.13
CA ALA A 91 -10.63 40.99 -41.59
C ALA A 91 -9.66 41.67 -42.59
N THR A 92 -9.34 42.96 -42.38
CA THR A 92 -8.50 43.78 -43.28
C THR A 92 -7.01 43.41 -43.30
N GLN A 93 -6.34 43.82 -44.39
CA GLN A 93 -4.92 43.60 -44.71
C GLN A 93 -3.90 43.97 -43.60
N ASP A 94 -4.17 44.99 -42.78
CA ASP A 94 -3.25 45.40 -41.69
C ASP A 94 -3.22 44.42 -40.49
N GLN A 95 -4.19 43.51 -40.39
CA GLN A 95 -4.24 42.46 -39.35
C GLN A 95 -3.57 41.15 -39.78
N MET A 96 -3.08 41.06 -41.02
CA MET A 96 -2.65 39.81 -41.67
C MET A 96 -1.13 39.81 -41.93
N THR A 97 -0.31 39.90 -40.88
CA THR A 97 1.16 40.02 -41.02
C THR A 97 1.93 38.70 -40.97
N THR A 98 1.28 37.54 -40.81
CA THR A 98 1.92 36.20 -40.69
C THR A 98 1.06 35.06 -41.25
N LEU A 99 1.63 33.90 -41.53
CA LEU A 99 0.94 32.73 -42.12
C LEU A 99 0.12 31.95 -41.07
N PRO A 100 -1.06 31.37 -41.42
CA PRO A 100 -1.87 30.60 -40.47
C PRO A 100 -1.33 29.19 -40.24
N ILE A 101 -1.62 28.64 -39.05
CA ILE A 101 -1.09 27.33 -38.62
C ILE A 101 -1.77 26.13 -39.31
N ILE A 102 -2.98 26.34 -39.83
CA ILE A 102 -3.70 25.40 -40.69
C ILE A 102 -3.87 26.04 -42.08
N SER A 103 -3.67 25.24 -43.12
CA SER A 103 -3.78 25.66 -44.52
C SER A 103 -4.37 24.51 -45.33
N ILE A 104 -4.48 24.73 -46.64
CA ILE A 104 -4.84 23.70 -47.60
C ILE A 104 -3.80 23.66 -48.72
N GLU A 105 -3.65 22.48 -49.33
CA GLU A 105 -2.77 22.31 -50.49
C GLU A 105 -3.43 21.38 -51.51
N LYS A 106 -3.33 21.75 -52.78
CA LYS A 106 -3.92 20.99 -53.90
C LYS A 106 -2.93 19.96 -54.43
N VAL A 107 -3.31 18.68 -54.41
CA VAL A 107 -2.54 17.59 -55.02
C VAL A 107 -3.49 16.74 -55.87
N ASP A 108 -3.13 16.48 -57.14
CA ASP A 108 -3.92 15.67 -58.07
C ASP A 108 -5.41 16.08 -58.17
N ASN A 109 -5.65 17.40 -58.22
CA ASN A 109 -6.99 18.01 -58.24
C ASN A 109 -7.86 17.85 -56.97
N ILE A 110 -7.32 17.31 -55.89
CA ILE A 110 -8.00 17.20 -54.59
C ILE A 110 -7.30 18.14 -53.61
N PHE A 111 -8.08 18.94 -52.87
CA PHE A 111 -7.55 19.79 -51.81
C PHE A 111 -7.51 19.02 -50.48
N TYR A 112 -6.35 19.04 -49.82
CA TYR A 112 -6.13 18.38 -48.54
C TYR A 112 -5.84 19.41 -47.45
N TRP A 113 -6.20 19.06 -46.22
CA TRP A 113 -5.83 19.85 -45.06
C TRP A 113 -4.33 19.73 -44.78
N THR A 114 -3.66 20.86 -44.54
CA THR A 114 -2.25 20.92 -44.17
C THR A 114 -2.03 21.77 -42.92
N THR A 115 -0.90 21.58 -42.26
CA THR A 115 -0.41 22.44 -41.18
C THR A 115 0.86 23.12 -41.63
N MET A 116 1.07 24.35 -41.15
CA MET A 116 2.26 25.13 -41.45
C MET A 116 2.90 25.59 -40.15
N ALA A 117 4.07 25.03 -39.83
CA ALA A 117 4.83 25.37 -38.63
C ALA A 117 6.33 25.48 -38.97
N GLY A 118 7.00 26.54 -38.49
CA GLY A 118 8.44 26.73 -38.68
C GLY A 118 8.91 26.82 -40.14
N GLY A 119 8.03 27.22 -41.07
CA GLY A 119 8.33 27.34 -42.51
C GLY A 119 8.18 26.05 -43.33
N LYS A 120 7.61 24.99 -42.75
CA LYS A 120 7.34 23.71 -43.44
C LYS A 120 5.84 23.41 -43.48
N THR A 121 5.35 22.95 -44.63
CA THR A 121 3.96 22.48 -44.83
C THR A 121 3.89 20.96 -44.70
N GLU A 122 2.99 20.45 -43.87
CA GLU A 122 2.75 19.02 -43.70
C GLU A 122 1.26 18.67 -43.80
N PHE A 123 0.93 17.54 -44.45
CA PHE A 123 -0.46 17.09 -44.58
C PHE A 123 -1.01 16.59 -43.26
N LEU A 124 -2.26 16.94 -42.97
CA LEU A 124 -3.00 16.32 -41.88
C LEU A 124 -3.40 14.90 -42.27
N LEU A 125 -3.15 13.96 -41.37
CA LEU A 125 -3.40 12.54 -41.57
C LEU A 125 -4.51 12.06 -40.63
N ASP A 126 -5.31 11.08 -41.09
CA ASP A 126 -6.29 10.38 -40.27
C ASP A 126 -5.63 9.30 -39.39
N GLU A 127 -6.43 8.62 -38.57
CA GLU A 127 -6.00 7.54 -37.66
C GLU A 127 -5.35 6.35 -38.40
N ASN A 128 -5.51 6.27 -39.72
CA ASN A 128 -4.93 5.25 -40.60
C ASN A 128 -3.73 5.78 -41.43
N ASN A 129 -3.18 6.96 -41.09
CA ASN A 129 -2.10 7.66 -41.80
C ASN A 129 -2.42 8.12 -43.23
N ASN A 130 -3.70 8.24 -43.61
CA ASN A 130 -4.09 8.78 -44.92
C ASN A 130 -4.28 10.29 -44.86
N ARG A 131 -3.95 11.01 -45.94
CA ARG A 131 -4.18 12.46 -46.06
C ARG A 131 -5.67 12.77 -45.95
N ILE A 132 -6.03 13.77 -45.14
CA ILE A 132 -7.43 14.15 -44.93
C ILE A 132 -7.85 15.14 -46.02
N PRO A 133 -8.73 14.77 -46.96
CA PRO A 133 -9.27 15.71 -47.94
C PRO A 133 -10.22 16.70 -47.26
N ILE A 134 -10.37 17.91 -47.81
CA ILE A 134 -11.30 18.93 -47.30
C ILE A 134 -12.76 18.46 -47.27
N THR A 135 -13.09 17.53 -48.18
CA THR A 135 -14.39 16.87 -48.29
C THR A 135 -14.62 15.78 -47.24
N GLY A 136 -13.60 15.46 -46.43
CA GLY A 136 -13.61 14.45 -45.37
C GLY A 136 -13.83 15.03 -43.97
N LYS A 137 -13.22 14.40 -42.96
CA LYS A 137 -13.35 14.78 -41.54
C LYS A 137 -12.82 16.19 -41.33
N ILE A 138 -13.65 17.07 -40.76
CA ILE A 138 -13.29 18.46 -40.48
C ILE A 138 -12.32 18.49 -39.29
N PRO A 139 -11.14 19.12 -39.41
CA PRO A 139 -10.20 19.23 -38.31
C PRO A 139 -10.75 20.08 -37.15
N GLN A 140 -10.59 19.57 -35.92
CA GLN A 140 -10.84 20.34 -34.70
C GLN A 140 -9.56 21.00 -34.23
N ILE A 141 -9.56 22.33 -34.16
CA ILE A 141 -8.41 23.11 -33.71
C ILE A 141 -8.65 23.54 -32.27
N ARG A 142 -7.67 23.32 -31.40
CA ARG A 142 -7.69 23.70 -29.98
C ARG A 142 -6.33 24.22 -29.53
N VAL A 143 -6.32 24.84 -28.37
CA VAL A 143 -5.11 25.05 -27.56
C VAL A 143 -5.28 24.20 -26.31
N ASP A 144 -4.25 23.44 -25.95
CA ASP A 144 -4.31 22.60 -24.75
C ASP A 144 -4.05 23.37 -23.45
N ALA A 145 -4.07 22.63 -22.34
CA ALA A 145 -3.89 23.17 -21.00
C ALA A 145 -2.55 23.88 -20.79
N GLU A 146 -1.54 23.56 -21.60
CA GLU A 146 -0.20 24.11 -21.49
C GLU A 146 0.07 25.24 -22.50
N GLY A 147 -0.95 25.63 -23.28
CA GLY A 147 -0.90 26.74 -24.21
C GLY A 147 -0.33 26.38 -25.59
N TYR A 148 -0.35 25.09 -25.98
CA TYR A 148 0.16 24.62 -27.28
C TYR A 148 -0.95 24.31 -28.26
N TRP A 149 -0.67 24.49 -29.56
CA TRP A 149 -1.62 24.19 -30.62
C TRP A 149 -1.88 22.69 -30.74
N VAL A 150 -3.16 22.33 -30.79
CA VAL A 150 -3.64 20.95 -30.93
C VAL A 150 -4.63 20.85 -32.08
N ILE A 151 -4.42 19.89 -32.99
CA ILE A 151 -5.36 19.56 -34.05
C ILE A 151 -5.79 18.10 -33.91
N ASN A 152 -7.10 17.85 -33.89
CA ASN A 152 -7.70 16.51 -33.73
C ASN A 152 -7.16 15.73 -32.52
N GLY A 153 -6.84 16.44 -31.43
CA GLY A 153 -6.33 15.84 -30.19
C GLY A 153 -4.81 15.69 -30.12
N ASN A 154 -4.07 15.98 -31.20
CA ASN A 154 -2.61 15.88 -31.24
C ASN A 154 -1.93 17.25 -31.30
N ARG A 155 -0.85 17.43 -30.53
CA ARG A 155 -0.04 18.66 -30.56
C ARG A 155 0.67 18.82 -31.90
N ILE A 156 0.67 20.03 -32.44
CA ILE A 156 1.46 20.37 -33.62
C ILE A 156 2.93 20.50 -33.22
N LEU A 157 3.81 19.84 -33.97
CA LEU A 157 5.25 19.89 -33.75
C LEU A 157 5.94 20.76 -34.81
N ASP A 158 7.02 21.44 -34.44
CA ASP A 158 7.87 22.18 -35.35
C ASP A 158 8.85 21.27 -36.12
N SER A 159 9.69 21.87 -36.96
CA SER A 159 10.70 21.17 -37.76
C SER A 159 11.76 20.40 -36.94
N ASN A 160 11.84 20.64 -35.61
CA ASN A 160 12.70 19.93 -34.67
C ASN A 160 11.93 18.98 -33.74
N GLN A 161 10.68 18.64 -34.08
CA GLN A 161 9.78 17.80 -33.29
C GLN A 161 9.39 18.37 -31.91
N LYS A 162 9.39 19.71 -31.76
CA LYS A 162 8.96 20.37 -30.52
C LYS A 162 7.56 20.97 -30.65
N PRO A 163 6.70 20.88 -29.62
CA PRO A 163 5.36 21.46 -29.66
C PRO A 163 5.34 22.97 -29.90
N VAL A 164 4.43 23.44 -30.76
CA VAL A 164 4.30 24.85 -31.14
C VAL A 164 3.34 25.58 -30.20
N LYS A 165 3.83 26.63 -29.52
CA LYS A 165 3.05 27.40 -28.53
C LYS A 165 2.13 28.42 -29.22
N ALA A 166 0.93 28.65 -28.69
CA ALA A 166 -0.04 29.59 -29.23
C ALA A 166 0.19 31.01 -28.69
N GLY A 167 0.52 31.97 -29.57
CA GLY A 167 0.72 33.40 -29.23
C GLY A 167 1.94 34.04 -29.91
N GLY A 168 1.90 35.36 -30.16
CA GLY A 168 3.05 36.14 -30.64
C GLY A 168 3.22 36.28 -32.17
N GLY A 169 2.16 36.67 -32.89
CA GLY A 169 2.24 37.01 -34.31
C GLY A 169 1.99 35.83 -35.26
N THR A 170 0.89 35.10 -35.09
CA THR A 170 0.41 34.09 -36.05
C THR A 170 -1.00 34.50 -36.51
N SER A 171 -1.24 34.56 -37.82
CA SER A 171 -2.55 34.96 -38.37
C SER A 171 -3.60 33.88 -38.11
N THR A 172 -4.82 34.32 -37.83
CA THR A 172 -5.97 33.48 -37.49
C THR A 172 -7.07 33.54 -38.56
N SER A 173 -6.73 33.92 -39.80
CA SER A 173 -7.64 33.86 -40.95
C SER A 173 -7.13 32.91 -42.03
N LEU A 174 -8.01 32.04 -42.50
CA LEU A 174 -7.74 31.06 -43.57
C LEU A 174 -7.97 31.67 -44.96
N ILE A 175 -8.82 32.70 -45.02
CA ILE A 175 -9.27 33.38 -46.24
C ILE A 175 -8.74 34.82 -46.23
N ASN A 176 -8.11 35.22 -47.33
CA ASN A 176 -7.55 36.55 -47.54
C ASN A 176 -8.50 37.49 -48.27
N ASP A 177 -9.21 36.98 -49.29
CA ASP A 177 -10.07 37.79 -50.15
C ASP A 177 -11.19 36.94 -50.77
N VAL A 178 -12.31 37.56 -51.15
CA VAL A 178 -13.41 36.89 -51.88
C VAL A 178 -14.02 37.84 -52.91
N VAL A 179 -14.03 37.41 -54.18
CA VAL A 179 -14.54 38.17 -55.33
C VAL A 179 -15.64 37.39 -56.04
N VAL A 180 -16.80 38.01 -56.31
CA VAL A 180 -17.85 37.40 -57.14
C VAL A 180 -17.54 37.64 -58.63
N ASN A 181 -17.46 36.57 -59.40
CA ASN A 181 -17.16 36.60 -60.84
C ASN A 181 -18.44 36.74 -61.67
N SER A 182 -18.33 37.31 -62.88
CA SER A 182 -19.45 37.52 -63.80
C SER A 182 -20.05 36.24 -64.41
N ASP A 183 -19.43 35.08 -64.16
CA ASP A 183 -19.86 33.75 -64.67
C ASP A 183 -20.74 32.96 -63.69
N GLY A 184 -21.15 33.56 -62.56
CA GLY A 184 -21.97 32.89 -61.54
C GLY A 184 -21.16 32.07 -60.54
N THR A 185 -19.85 32.27 -60.48
CA THR A 185 -18.97 31.71 -59.44
C THR A 185 -18.40 32.82 -58.55
N ALA A 186 -17.89 32.47 -57.37
CA ALA A 186 -17.06 33.34 -56.55
C ALA A 186 -15.64 32.76 -56.44
N SER A 187 -14.63 33.62 -56.50
CA SER A 187 -13.21 33.29 -56.27
C SER A 187 -12.85 33.63 -54.82
N ILE A 188 -12.43 32.63 -54.04
CA ILE A 188 -11.90 32.78 -52.69
C ILE A 188 -10.37 32.70 -52.76
N THR A 189 -9.68 33.76 -52.36
CA THR A 189 -8.22 33.77 -52.22
C THR A 189 -7.84 33.37 -50.80
N LEU A 190 -6.99 32.36 -50.68
CA LEU A 190 -6.56 31.79 -49.41
C LEU A 190 -5.31 32.49 -48.85
N SER A 191 -5.02 32.22 -47.59
CA SER A 191 -3.87 32.74 -46.85
C SER A 191 -2.50 32.45 -47.47
N ASN A 192 -2.35 31.30 -48.14
CA ASN A 192 -1.13 30.91 -48.86
C ASN A 192 -1.03 31.51 -50.29
N GLY A 193 -2.04 32.28 -50.72
CA GLY A 193 -2.13 32.90 -52.05
C GLY A 193 -2.81 32.05 -53.12
N GLU A 194 -3.19 30.80 -52.85
CA GLU A 194 -3.97 29.99 -53.80
C GLU A 194 -5.42 30.48 -53.91
N MET A 195 -6.03 30.34 -55.10
CA MET A 195 -7.41 30.71 -55.36
C MET A 195 -8.31 29.49 -55.56
N VAL A 196 -9.47 29.48 -54.88
CA VAL A 196 -10.51 28.45 -54.99
C VAL A 196 -11.76 29.07 -55.62
N LYS A 197 -12.24 28.48 -56.73
CA LYS A 197 -13.51 28.89 -57.36
C LYS A 197 -14.67 28.07 -56.79
N VAL A 198 -15.73 28.73 -56.35
CA VAL A 198 -16.91 28.11 -55.74
C VAL A 198 -18.20 28.62 -56.37
N SER A 199 -19.28 27.86 -56.29
CA SER A 199 -20.59 28.23 -56.83
C SER A 199 -21.23 29.37 -56.03
N ALA A 200 -21.86 30.33 -56.72
CA ALA A 200 -22.73 31.35 -56.12
C ALA A 200 -24.14 31.17 -56.71
N PHE A 201 -25.17 30.92 -55.87
CA PHE A 201 -26.46 30.47 -56.39
C PHE A 201 -27.28 31.60 -57.02
N ASN A 202 -27.55 31.48 -58.33
CA ASN A 202 -28.73 32.04 -58.98
C ASN A 202 -29.44 31.06 -59.95
N LEU A 203 -29.04 29.78 -60.07
CA LEU A 203 -29.57 28.84 -61.09
C LEU A 203 -30.86 28.05 -60.72
N PHE A 204 -30.90 27.10 -59.76
CA PHE A 204 -32.18 26.53 -59.24
C PHE A 204 -32.08 25.82 -57.86
N ASN A 205 -33.18 25.74 -57.08
CA ASN A 205 -33.35 25.10 -55.76
C ASN A 205 -34.82 24.63 -55.56
N VAL A 206 -35.15 23.83 -54.54
CA VAL A 206 -36.55 23.47 -54.18
C VAL A 206 -36.95 24.05 -52.81
N GLN A 207 -38.15 24.60 -52.72
CA GLN A 207 -38.80 25.02 -51.48
C GLN A 207 -39.99 24.10 -51.19
N PHE A 208 -40.09 23.61 -49.96
CA PHE A 208 -41.22 22.80 -49.51
C PHE A 208 -42.16 23.66 -48.67
N SER A 209 -43.43 23.31 -48.67
CA SER A 209 -44.48 23.95 -47.90
C SER A 209 -45.45 22.91 -47.34
N LEU A 210 -45.86 23.11 -46.10
CA LEU A 210 -46.91 22.32 -45.44
C LEU A 210 -48.13 23.23 -45.31
N ASN A 211 -49.26 22.84 -45.87
CA ASN A 211 -50.49 23.65 -45.89
C ASN A 211 -50.27 25.10 -46.42
N GLY A 212 -49.38 25.27 -47.39
CA GLY A 212 -49.04 26.57 -47.98
C GLY A 212 -48.01 27.41 -47.20
N ILE A 213 -47.52 26.93 -46.06
CA ILE A 213 -46.48 27.60 -45.26
C ILE A 213 -45.12 27.00 -45.58
N PRO A 214 -44.09 27.79 -45.96
CA PRO A 214 -42.75 27.27 -46.26
C PRO A 214 -42.15 26.53 -45.07
N VAL A 215 -41.56 25.36 -45.32
CA VAL A 215 -40.87 24.55 -44.32
C VAL A 215 -39.36 24.70 -44.47
N ALA A 216 -38.67 25.01 -43.37
CA ALA A 216 -37.22 25.14 -43.29
C ALA A 216 -36.66 24.26 -42.16
N GLY A 217 -35.57 23.54 -42.41
CA GLY A 217 -34.98 22.64 -41.42
C GLY A 217 -35.71 21.28 -41.31
N SER A 218 -35.83 20.76 -40.08
CA SER A 218 -36.58 19.51 -39.83
C SER A 218 -38.07 19.79 -39.83
N VAL A 219 -38.83 18.95 -40.53
CA VAL A 219 -40.29 18.97 -40.58
C VAL A 219 -40.81 18.33 -39.29
N GLU A 220 -41.53 19.10 -38.49
CA GLU A 220 -42.23 18.58 -37.32
C GLU A 220 -43.45 17.76 -37.76
N VAL A 221 -43.55 16.56 -37.20
CA VAL A 221 -44.64 15.62 -37.43
C VAL A 221 -45.47 15.56 -36.16
N GLU A 222 -46.76 15.86 -36.24
CA GLU A 222 -47.67 15.67 -35.10
C GLU A 222 -47.73 14.19 -34.72
N GLU A 223 -47.76 13.90 -33.43
CA GLU A 223 -47.81 12.52 -32.92
C GLU A 223 -49.06 11.78 -33.43
N GLY A 224 -48.89 10.54 -33.88
CA GLY A 224 -49.96 9.75 -34.49
C GLY A 224 -50.26 10.07 -35.97
N THR A 225 -49.52 10.97 -36.59
CA THR A 225 -49.63 11.24 -38.04
C THR A 225 -49.15 10.03 -38.84
N THR A 226 -50.04 9.40 -39.60
CA THR A 226 -49.71 8.23 -40.45
C THR A 226 -49.25 8.64 -41.86
N SER A 227 -49.60 9.84 -42.31
CA SER A 227 -49.15 10.39 -43.59
C SER A 227 -49.15 11.91 -43.61
N MET A 228 -48.28 12.48 -44.44
CA MET A 228 -48.13 13.92 -44.63
C MET A 228 -47.89 14.24 -46.10
N LYS A 229 -48.34 15.42 -46.52
CA LYS A 229 -48.10 15.98 -47.86
C LYS A 229 -47.37 17.31 -47.74
N LEU A 230 -46.27 17.45 -48.49
CA LEU A 230 -45.56 18.71 -48.64
C LEU A 230 -45.70 19.19 -50.09
N GLY A 231 -46.33 20.35 -50.30
CA GLY A 231 -46.27 21.03 -51.59
C GLY A 231 -44.85 21.53 -51.84
N TYR A 232 -44.37 21.47 -53.08
CA TYR A 232 -43.03 21.96 -53.41
C TYR A 232 -43.00 22.88 -54.62
N GLN A 233 -42.07 23.84 -54.61
CA GLN A 233 -41.81 24.73 -55.73
C GLN A 233 -40.31 24.73 -56.04
N ILE A 234 -39.95 24.60 -57.32
CA ILE A 234 -38.57 24.81 -57.77
C ILE A 234 -38.40 26.30 -58.07
N VAL A 235 -37.31 26.91 -57.58
CA VAL A 235 -37.04 28.36 -57.63
C VAL A 235 -35.63 28.61 -58.19
N GLY A 236 -35.41 29.73 -58.89
CA GLY A 236 -34.12 30.11 -59.49
C GLY A 236 -34.21 30.40 -61.00
N THR A 237 -33.16 30.97 -61.62
CA THR A 237 -33.17 31.42 -63.02
C THR A 237 -33.32 30.32 -64.07
N LYS A 238 -33.13 29.05 -63.70
CA LYS A 238 -33.30 27.84 -64.54
C LYS A 238 -34.33 26.85 -63.94
N ALA A 239 -35.20 27.29 -63.04
CA ALA A 239 -36.17 26.43 -62.35
C ALA A 239 -37.06 25.61 -63.30
N ASP A 240 -37.40 26.16 -64.46
CA ASP A 240 -38.27 25.51 -65.46
C ASP A 240 -37.63 24.28 -66.14
N GLN A 241 -36.31 24.09 -65.99
CA GLN A 241 -35.55 22.99 -66.62
C GLN A 241 -35.18 21.87 -65.63
N ALA A 242 -35.46 22.04 -64.34
CA ALA A 242 -35.03 21.11 -63.30
C ALA A 242 -36.10 20.05 -62.97
N ILE A 243 -35.66 18.80 -62.82
CA ILE A 243 -36.44 17.63 -62.44
C ILE A 243 -36.07 17.25 -61.00
N LEU A 244 -37.07 17.01 -60.15
CA LEU A 244 -36.92 16.56 -58.76
C LEU A 244 -37.26 15.06 -58.65
N ILE A 245 -36.46 14.29 -57.92
CA ILE A 245 -36.73 12.89 -57.59
C ILE A 245 -36.41 12.58 -56.12
N VAL A 246 -37.02 11.52 -55.57
CA VAL A 246 -36.66 10.92 -54.28
C VAL A 246 -35.64 9.81 -54.54
N THR A 247 -34.46 9.87 -53.92
CA THR A 247 -33.38 8.90 -54.13
C THR A 247 -33.27 7.88 -53.00
N ARG A 248 -33.62 8.28 -51.77
CA ARG A 248 -33.58 7.39 -50.60
C ARG A 248 -34.53 7.89 -49.52
N SER A 249 -35.11 6.96 -48.77
CA SER A 249 -35.83 7.23 -47.52
C SER A 249 -35.30 6.34 -46.39
N ASN A 250 -35.38 6.82 -45.14
CA ASN A 250 -35.01 6.08 -43.94
C ASN A 250 -35.99 6.40 -42.80
N GLY A 251 -36.49 5.37 -42.11
CA GLY A 251 -37.49 5.50 -41.03
C GLY A 251 -38.91 5.88 -41.49
N LEU A 252 -39.12 6.12 -42.78
CA LEU A 252 -40.40 6.49 -43.38
C LEU A 252 -40.42 6.10 -44.87
N THR A 253 -41.59 6.17 -45.51
CA THR A 253 -41.71 6.00 -46.97
C THR A 253 -42.09 7.32 -47.63
N ALA A 254 -41.51 7.62 -48.79
CA ALA A 254 -41.77 8.87 -49.51
C ALA A 254 -41.85 8.66 -51.01
N SER A 255 -42.77 9.35 -51.67
CA SER A 255 -42.98 9.33 -53.11
C SER A 255 -43.33 10.73 -53.64
N LEU A 256 -42.92 11.03 -54.87
CA LEU A 256 -43.15 12.34 -55.47
C LEU A 256 -44.32 12.30 -56.46
N ASN A 257 -45.28 13.21 -56.31
CA ASN A 257 -46.29 13.50 -57.33
C ASN A 257 -45.91 14.77 -58.09
N SER A 258 -45.22 14.60 -59.22
CA SER A 258 -44.71 15.72 -60.03
C SER A 258 -45.80 16.55 -60.72
N ASN A 259 -47.01 16.00 -60.90
CA ASN A 259 -48.13 16.70 -61.53
C ASN A 259 -48.81 17.67 -60.56
N GLU A 260 -49.02 17.24 -59.32
CA GLU A 260 -49.61 18.06 -58.26
C GLU A 260 -48.56 18.91 -57.51
N LYS A 261 -47.27 18.70 -57.82
CA LYS A 261 -46.12 19.31 -57.12
C LYS A 261 -46.16 19.01 -55.62
N GLU A 262 -46.38 17.74 -55.26
CA GLU A 262 -46.43 17.27 -53.87
C GLU A 262 -45.38 16.17 -53.61
N LEU A 263 -44.75 16.20 -52.44
CA LEU A 263 -44.03 15.08 -51.83
C LEU A 263 -44.96 14.41 -50.82
N GLN A 264 -45.31 13.15 -51.06
CA GLN A 264 -46.13 12.33 -50.16
C GLN A 264 -45.22 11.51 -49.25
N ILE A 265 -45.52 11.52 -47.96
CA ILE A 265 -44.77 10.83 -46.91
C ILE A 265 -45.74 9.95 -46.12
N SER A 266 -45.38 8.70 -45.84
CA SER A 266 -46.08 7.83 -44.90
C SER A 266 -45.15 7.39 -43.77
N PHE A 267 -45.64 7.50 -42.55
CA PHE A 267 -44.91 7.21 -41.32
C PHE A 267 -45.40 5.87 -40.71
N PRO A 268 -44.51 5.04 -40.14
CA PRO A 268 -44.92 3.89 -39.34
C PRO A 268 -45.57 4.35 -38.02
N ASP A 269 -46.32 3.45 -37.36
CA ASP A 269 -47.06 3.76 -36.13
C ASP A 269 -46.16 4.19 -34.96
N ASP A 270 -44.89 3.79 -34.96
CA ASP A 270 -43.86 4.10 -33.96
C ASP A 270 -42.85 5.17 -34.42
N PHE A 271 -43.23 5.99 -35.42
CA PHE A 271 -42.34 6.98 -36.00
C PHE A 271 -41.88 8.04 -35.00
N GLU A 272 -40.57 8.12 -34.76
CA GLU A 272 -39.96 9.23 -34.00
C GLU A 272 -39.13 10.16 -34.89
N VAL A 273 -38.38 9.58 -35.83
CA VAL A 273 -37.47 10.30 -36.72
C VAL A 273 -37.31 9.57 -38.05
N GLY A 274 -37.22 10.34 -39.13
CA GLY A 274 -36.92 9.80 -40.45
C GLY A 274 -36.38 10.87 -41.39
N SER A 275 -35.99 10.44 -42.58
CA SER A 275 -35.41 11.34 -43.57
C SER A 275 -35.72 10.90 -45.00
N VAL A 276 -35.76 11.88 -45.90
CA VAL A 276 -35.88 11.72 -47.34
C VAL A 276 -34.73 12.45 -48.01
N MET A 277 -34.01 11.78 -48.90
CA MET A 277 -33.03 12.39 -49.78
C MET A 277 -33.66 12.69 -51.12
N LEU A 278 -33.54 13.94 -51.56
CA LEU A 278 -34.05 14.42 -52.83
C LEU A 278 -32.90 14.82 -53.75
N LEU A 279 -33.07 14.61 -55.05
CA LEU A 279 -32.14 15.07 -56.08
C LEU A 279 -32.88 15.95 -57.08
N LEU A 280 -32.36 17.15 -57.33
CA LEU A 280 -32.72 18.01 -58.44
C LEU A 280 -31.66 17.91 -59.52
N TYR A 281 -32.06 17.82 -60.79
CA TYR A 281 -31.13 17.86 -61.90
C TYR A 281 -31.76 18.48 -63.15
N ASP A 282 -30.96 19.08 -64.03
CA ASP A 282 -31.41 19.61 -65.33
C ASP A 282 -30.80 18.85 -66.52
N THR A 283 -31.17 19.24 -67.74
CA THR A 283 -30.67 18.63 -68.99
C THR A 283 -29.22 19.01 -69.32
N GLU A 284 -28.61 19.92 -68.56
CA GLU A 284 -27.23 20.39 -68.74
C GLU A 284 -26.29 19.82 -67.67
N SER A 285 -26.72 18.74 -66.98
CA SER A 285 -25.95 18.02 -65.96
C SER A 285 -25.68 18.80 -64.67
N ASN A 286 -26.45 19.85 -64.39
CA ASN A 286 -26.41 20.52 -63.09
C ASN A 286 -27.22 19.68 -62.08
N LEU A 287 -26.68 19.45 -60.87
CA LEU A 287 -27.22 18.54 -59.86
C LEU A 287 -27.24 19.21 -58.48
N LEU A 288 -28.32 19.00 -57.71
CA LEU A 288 -28.45 19.45 -56.32
C LEU A 288 -29.13 18.36 -55.48
N VAL A 289 -28.48 17.90 -54.41
CA VAL A 289 -29.06 16.96 -53.45
C VAL A 289 -29.58 17.72 -52.24
N LYS A 290 -30.79 17.41 -51.78
CA LYS A 290 -31.41 18.04 -50.60
C LYS A 290 -32.00 17.02 -49.64
N PRO A 291 -31.49 16.92 -48.39
CA PRO A 291 -32.13 16.14 -47.35
C PRO A 291 -33.34 16.88 -46.76
N LEU A 292 -34.42 16.15 -46.50
CA LEU A 292 -35.52 16.55 -45.62
C LEU A 292 -35.55 15.60 -44.43
N ARG A 293 -35.50 16.14 -43.21
CA ARG A 293 -35.64 15.38 -41.97
C ARG A 293 -37.04 15.58 -41.42
N PHE A 294 -37.63 14.51 -40.91
CA PHE A 294 -38.92 14.49 -40.24
C PHE A 294 -38.70 14.04 -38.82
N ILE A 295 -39.29 14.76 -37.86
CA ILE A 295 -39.15 14.47 -36.44
C ILE A 295 -40.46 14.73 -35.75
N VAL A 296 -40.88 13.86 -34.86
CA VAL A 296 -41.93 14.21 -33.90
C VAL A 296 -41.22 15.05 -32.82
N PRO A 297 -41.59 16.32 -32.53
CA PRO A 297 -40.89 17.18 -31.55
C PRO A 297 -41.32 16.91 -30.09
N ILE A 298 -40.38 16.71 -29.15
CA ILE A 298 -40.71 16.38 -27.74
C ILE A 298 -41.58 17.51 -27.16
N ALA A 299 -42.88 17.25 -26.98
CA ALA A 299 -43.83 18.25 -26.53
C ALA A 299 -43.87 18.28 -25.00
N GLY A 300 -43.08 19.18 -24.39
CA GLY A 300 -43.11 19.46 -22.94
C GLY A 300 -42.07 18.73 -22.09
N GLU A 301 -42.06 19.03 -20.78
CA GLU A 301 -41.21 18.37 -19.77
C GLU A 301 -41.66 16.92 -19.55
N GLY A 302 -41.25 16.01 -20.44
CA GLY A 302 -41.43 14.57 -20.25
C GLY A 302 -40.66 14.06 -19.04
N GLY A 303 -41.13 12.96 -18.45
CA GLY A 303 -40.56 12.38 -17.24
C GLY A 303 -41.51 11.40 -16.58
N ILE A 304 -41.01 10.67 -15.60
CA ILE A 304 -41.77 9.66 -14.86
C ILE A 304 -42.30 10.33 -13.59
N SER A 305 -43.63 10.36 -13.46
CA SER A 305 -44.31 11.03 -12.35
C SER A 305 -45.17 10.09 -11.52
N SER A 306 -45.45 8.88 -11.98
CA SER A 306 -46.33 7.92 -11.29
C SER A 306 -45.84 6.49 -11.44
N ALA A 307 -46.38 5.58 -10.62
CA ALA A 307 -46.10 4.15 -10.77
C ALA A 307 -46.55 3.60 -12.12
N ALA A 308 -47.68 4.09 -12.66
CA ALA A 308 -48.14 3.74 -13.99
C ALA A 308 -47.15 4.18 -15.08
N ASP A 309 -46.64 5.42 -15.00
CA ASP A 309 -45.59 5.90 -15.93
C ASP A 309 -44.32 5.05 -15.83
N PHE A 310 -43.94 4.66 -14.61
CA PHE A 310 -42.77 3.83 -14.40
C PHE A 310 -42.95 2.42 -15.01
N MET A 311 -44.13 1.82 -14.85
CA MET A 311 -44.46 0.53 -15.48
C MET A 311 -44.45 0.62 -17.01
N GLU A 312 -44.99 1.70 -17.58
CA GLU A 312 -44.93 1.94 -19.03
C GLU A 312 -43.49 2.12 -19.51
N PHE A 313 -42.65 2.83 -18.76
CA PHE A 313 -41.23 3.00 -19.06
C PHE A 313 -40.49 1.66 -19.07
N ILE A 314 -40.65 0.85 -18.02
CA ILE A 314 -40.04 -0.49 -17.95
C ILE A 314 -40.51 -1.39 -19.09
N ASN A 315 -41.81 -1.33 -19.44
CA ASN A 315 -42.32 -2.07 -20.58
C ASN A 315 -41.69 -1.59 -21.90
N ALA A 316 -41.63 -0.28 -22.14
CA ALA A 316 -41.03 0.31 -23.34
C ALA A 316 -39.55 -0.08 -23.48
N VAL A 317 -38.76 -0.03 -22.40
CA VAL A 317 -37.36 -0.49 -22.42
C VAL A 317 -37.27 -1.95 -22.84
N ASN A 318 -38.08 -2.82 -22.25
CA ASN A 318 -37.97 -4.26 -22.45
C ASN A 318 -38.60 -4.76 -23.78
N THR A 319 -39.44 -3.96 -24.43
CA THR A 319 -40.04 -4.30 -25.74
C THR A 319 -39.49 -3.47 -26.90
N GLY A 320 -38.51 -2.60 -26.65
CA GLY A 320 -37.98 -1.67 -27.66
C GLY A 320 -38.97 -0.57 -28.07
N GLY A 321 -39.93 -0.24 -27.20
CA GLY A 321 -40.89 0.84 -27.39
C GLY A 321 -40.28 2.23 -27.20
N SER A 322 -41.04 3.26 -27.63
CA SER A 322 -40.63 4.66 -27.50
C SER A 322 -40.38 5.07 -26.04
N LEU A 323 -39.22 5.70 -25.79
CA LEU A 323 -38.89 6.30 -24.49
C LEU A 323 -39.20 7.79 -24.41
N ARG A 324 -39.71 8.35 -25.50
CA ARG A 324 -39.92 9.79 -25.69
C ARG A 324 -40.75 10.42 -24.57
N LYS A 325 -41.85 9.77 -24.15
CA LYS A 325 -42.73 10.24 -23.05
C LYS A 325 -41.97 10.54 -21.75
N PHE A 326 -40.88 9.81 -21.51
CA PHE A 326 -40.12 9.87 -20.26
C PHE A 326 -38.90 10.78 -20.34
N ARG A 327 -38.63 11.37 -21.52
CA ARG A 327 -37.44 12.20 -21.76
C ARG A 327 -37.74 13.67 -21.52
N ASN A 328 -36.83 14.33 -20.81
CA ASN A 328 -36.84 15.78 -20.65
C ASN A 328 -36.36 16.50 -21.95
N SER A 329 -36.27 17.83 -21.91
CA SER A 329 -35.81 18.66 -23.04
C SER A 329 -34.36 18.38 -23.48
N SER A 330 -33.54 17.80 -22.61
CA SER A 330 -32.16 17.38 -22.91
C SER A 330 -32.09 15.99 -23.54
N GLY A 331 -33.20 15.25 -23.55
CA GLY A 331 -33.29 13.88 -24.06
C GLY A 331 -33.03 12.79 -23.01
N ASP A 332 -32.89 13.16 -21.73
CA ASP A 332 -32.60 12.26 -20.63
C ASP A 332 -33.89 11.71 -20.00
N VAL A 333 -33.90 10.44 -19.60
CA VAL A 333 -35.01 9.89 -18.81
C VAL A 333 -34.88 10.37 -17.37
N VAL A 334 -35.94 11.01 -16.85
CA VAL A 334 -35.89 11.60 -15.51
C VAL A 334 -37.08 11.21 -14.64
N LEU A 335 -36.86 11.09 -13.33
CA LEU A 335 -37.95 11.14 -12.35
C LEU A 335 -38.32 12.59 -12.06
N LEU A 336 -39.63 12.89 -12.01
CA LEU A 336 -40.14 14.21 -11.66
C LEU A 336 -40.55 14.32 -10.18
N GLN A 337 -40.76 13.18 -9.52
CA GLN A 337 -41.10 13.08 -8.11
C GLN A 337 -40.81 11.67 -7.57
N ASP A 338 -41.00 11.49 -6.27
CA ASP A 338 -40.97 10.16 -5.64
C ASP A 338 -42.11 9.28 -6.18
N ILE A 339 -41.79 8.02 -6.50
CA ILE A 339 -42.71 7.06 -7.12
C ILE A 339 -43.07 5.96 -6.10
N ASP A 340 -44.34 5.92 -5.69
CA ASP A 340 -44.89 4.87 -4.81
C ASP A 340 -45.38 3.67 -5.64
N MET A 341 -44.71 2.54 -5.53
CA MET A 341 -45.03 1.31 -6.27
C MET A 341 -46.07 0.42 -5.57
N SER A 342 -46.75 0.91 -4.52
CA SER A 342 -47.82 0.17 -3.85
C SER A 342 -48.91 -0.27 -4.83
N GLY A 343 -49.12 -1.60 -4.92
CA GLY A 343 -50.09 -2.18 -5.84
C GLY A 343 -49.59 -2.42 -7.27
N TYR A 344 -48.33 -2.09 -7.57
CA TYR A 344 -47.67 -2.30 -8.86
C TYR A 344 -46.47 -3.25 -8.71
N PRO A 345 -46.70 -4.57 -8.52
CA PRO A 345 -45.61 -5.53 -8.40
C PRO A 345 -44.84 -5.67 -9.71
N LEU A 346 -43.51 -5.82 -9.61
CA LEU A 346 -42.65 -6.14 -10.74
C LEU A 346 -42.39 -7.66 -10.77
N THR A 347 -43.01 -8.37 -11.70
CA THR A 347 -42.80 -9.81 -11.89
C THR A 347 -41.81 -10.08 -13.03
N SER A 348 -41.04 -11.18 -12.95
CA SER A 348 -40.09 -11.57 -14.02
C SER A 348 -40.75 -11.83 -15.37
N GLY A 349 -39.90 -11.84 -16.43
CA GLY A 349 -40.22 -12.47 -17.71
C GLY A 349 -40.13 -11.58 -18.95
N ILE A 350 -39.87 -10.27 -18.82
CA ILE A 350 -39.82 -9.33 -19.96
C ILE A 350 -38.36 -8.98 -20.27
N GLY A 351 -37.98 -8.94 -21.55
CA GLY A 351 -36.59 -8.73 -22.01
C GLY A 351 -35.92 -9.98 -22.58
N ASP A 352 -34.72 -9.81 -23.13
CA ASP A 352 -33.96 -10.88 -23.81
C ASP A 352 -33.01 -11.61 -22.84
N PRO A 353 -32.73 -12.92 -23.08
CA PRO A 353 -31.67 -13.63 -22.38
C PRO A 353 -30.32 -12.94 -22.52
N VAL A 354 -29.54 -12.87 -21.42
CA VAL A 354 -28.22 -12.21 -21.42
C VAL A 354 -27.06 -13.18 -21.53
N THR A 355 -27.32 -14.49 -21.64
CA THR A 355 -26.26 -15.51 -21.74
C THR A 355 -26.74 -16.75 -22.48
N VAL A 356 -25.80 -17.46 -23.09
CA VAL A 356 -26.06 -18.54 -24.05
C VAL A 356 -25.66 -19.94 -23.57
N ASN A 357 -24.85 -20.08 -22.51
CA ASN A 357 -24.32 -21.37 -22.04
C ASN A 357 -24.90 -21.82 -20.69
N THR A 358 -26.23 -21.90 -20.63
CA THR A 358 -27.01 -21.96 -19.38
C THR A 358 -27.12 -23.33 -18.72
N THR A 359 -26.68 -24.41 -19.40
CA THR A 359 -26.81 -25.81 -18.93
C THR A 359 -25.50 -26.45 -18.49
N SER A 360 -24.35 -25.80 -18.73
CA SER A 360 -23.03 -26.37 -18.46
C SER A 360 -22.50 -25.91 -17.11
N ALA A 361 -22.70 -26.72 -16.07
CA ALA A 361 -22.19 -26.44 -14.73
C ALA A 361 -20.65 -26.27 -14.74
N ASN A 362 -20.14 -25.45 -13.82
CA ASN A 362 -18.71 -25.14 -13.64
C ASN A 362 -18.01 -24.62 -14.91
N SER A 363 -18.74 -23.95 -15.82
CA SER A 363 -18.17 -23.37 -17.04
C SER A 363 -18.13 -21.85 -16.97
N ASN A 364 -17.16 -21.24 -17.66
CA ASN A 364 -17.11 -19.79 -17.79
C ASN A 364 -18.40 -19.29 -18.47
N VAL A 365 -19.07 -18.30 -17.88
CA VAL A 365 -20.33 -17.77 -18.42
C VAL A 365 -20.02 -16.59 -19.32
N VAL A 366 -20.52 -16.65 -20.56
CA VAL A 366 -20.44 -15.54 -21.51
C VAL A 366 -21.75 -14.77 -21.46
N TYR A 367 -21.64 -13.46 -21.23
CA TYR A 367 -22.77 -12.56 -21.25
C TYR A 367 -22.79 -11.77 -22.55
N THR A 368 -23.99 -11.52 -23.07
CA THR A 368 -24.26 -10.76 -24.29
C THR A 368 -25.43 -9.83 -24.04
N MET A 369 -25.36 -8.63 -24.59
CA MET A 369 -26.47 -7.68 -24.47
C MET A 369 -27.68 -8.11 -25.30
N GLY A 370 -28.86 -8.01 -24.69
CA GLY A 370 -30.13 -8.17 -25.38
C GLY A 370 -30.37 -7.02 -26.37
N ALA A 371 -31.18 -7.27 -27.39
CA ALA A 371 -31.57 -6.23 -28.36
C ALA A 371 -32.31 -5.08 -27.68
N ASN A 372 -33.06 -5.39 -26.61
CA ASN A 372 -33.86 -4.44 -25.84
C ASN A 372 -33.19 -4.11 -24.49
N THR A 373 -32.04 -3.44 -24.56
CA THR A 373 -31.24 -3.02 -23.39
C THR A 373 -31.31 -1.50 -23.20
N PHE A 374 -31.48 -1.04 -21.96
CA PHE A 374 -31.37 0.40 -21.68
C PHE A 374 -29.92 0.86 -21.85
N ASN A 375 -29.71 1.87 -22.69
CA ASN A 375 -28.37 2.35 -23.05
C ASN A 375 -28.29 3.89 -23.11
N GLY A 376 -29.13 4.57 -22.31
CA GLY A 376 -29.16 6.03 -22.18
C GLY A 376 -28.95 6.49 -20.74
N LEU A 377 -29.20 7.77 -20.47
CA LEU A 377 -29.16 8.33 -19.12
C LEU A 377 -30.52 8.21 -18.43
N PHE A 378 -30.53 7.63 -17.24
CA PHE A 378 -31.63 7.68 -16.28
C PHE A 378 -31.18 8.49 -15.05
N ASP A 379 -31.79 9.65 -14.83
CA ASP A 379 -31.52 10.50 -13.67
C ASP A 379 -32.70 10.48 -12.71
N GLY A 380 -32.49 9.92 -11.52
CA GLY A 380 -33.47 9.96 -10.45
C GLY A 380 -33.69 11.37 -9.89
N GLN A 381 -32.81 12.33 -10.18
CA GLN A 381 -32.84 13.70 -9.66
C GLN A 381 -32.93 13.78 -8.12
N GLY A 382 -32.48 12.75 -7.42
CA GLY A 382 -32.58 12.62 -5.97
C GLY A 382 -33.92 12.04 -5.47
N HIS A 383 -34.86 11.74 -6.36
CA HIS A 383 -36.12 11.07 -6.03
C HIS A 383 -35.94 9.57 -5.80
N ARG A 384 -36.92 8.99 -5.11
CA ARG A 384 -36.97 7.55 -4.81
C ARG A 384 -38.09 6.81 -5.52
N ILE A 385 -37.86 5.54 -5.79
CA ILE A 385 -38.89 4.56 -6.16
C ILE A 385 -39.03 3.60 -4.97
N TYR A 386 -40.18 3.62 -4.29
CA TYR A 386 -40.35 2.95 -3.00
C TYR A 386 -41.59 2.06 -2.96
N ASN A 387 -41.68 1.22 -1.94
CA ASN A 387 -42.68 0.15 -1.83
C ASN A 387 -42.64 -0.83 -3.01
N LEU A 388 -41.46 -1.03 -3.59
CA LEU A 388 -41.24 -2.02 -4.65
C LEU A 388 -41.47 -3.43 -4.08
N VAL A 389 -42.30 -4.20 -4.79
CA VAL A 389 -42.46 -5.64 -4.56
C VAL A 389 -42.07 -6.34 -5.85
N CYS A 390 -40.84 -6.86 -5.89
CA CYS A 390 -40.31 -7.55 -7.04
C CYS A 390 -40.31 -9.07 -6.81
N SER A 391 -40.77 -9.83 -7.79
CA SER A 391 -40.71 -11.30 -7.78
C SER A 391 -40.04 -11.79 -9.06
N TYR A 392 -38.86 -12.38 -8.93
CA TYR A 392 -38.06 -12.84 -10.05
C TYR A 392 -37.93 -14.36 -10.06
N ASP A 393 -38.63 -15.02 -10.98
CA ASP A 393 -38.40 -16.43 -11.29
C ASP A 393 -37.22 -16.55 -12.27
N VAL A 394 -36.11 -17.12 -11.81
CA VAL A 394 -34.87 -17.29 -12.62
C VAL A 394 -34.94 -18.50 -13.56
N ALA A 395 -36.02 -19.29 -13.55
CA ALA A 395 -36.25 -20.38 -14.51
C ALA A 395 -36.80 -19.87 -15.87
N ASP A 396 -36.41 -18.68 -16.30
CA ASP A 396 -37.02 -17.92 -17.39
C ASP A 396 -36.18 -17.83 -18.68
N GLY A 397 -35.19 -18.71 -18.81
CA GLY A 397 -34.26 -18.70 -19.94
C GLY A 397 -33.03 -17.81 -19.72
N ASN A 398 -32.70 -17.49 -18.46
CA ASN A 398 -31.50 -16.78 -18.05
C ASN A 398 -31.48 -15.31 -18.49
N LYS A 399 -32.61 -14.65 -18.22
CA LYS A 399 -32.69 -13.19 -18.28
C LYS A 399 -31.99 -12.62 -17.04
N ALA A 400 -31.40 -11.45 -17.19
CA ALA A 400 -30.88 -10.72 -16.04
C ALA A 400 -32.05 -10.01 -15.33
N HIS A 401 -31.95 -9.83 -14.02
CA HIS A 401 -33.02 -9.26 -13.21
C HIS A 401 -32.55 -8.09 -12.36
N GLY A 402 -33.34 -7.03 -12.34
CA GLY A 402 -33.20 -5.89 -11.44
C GLY A 402 -34.29 -4.86 -11.77
N LEU A 403 -34.18 -3.66 -11.21
CA LEU A 403 -34.99 -2.53 -11.69
C LEU A 403 -34.79 -2.34 -13.21
N PHE A 404 -33.54 -2.48 -13.65
CA PHE A 404 -33.14 -2.66 -15.03
C PHE A 404 -32.58 -4.07 -15.20
N ASN A 405 -33.08 -4.83 -16.16
CA ASN A 405 -32.53 -6.16 -16.43
C ASN A 405 -31.08 -6.06 -16.92
N ALA A 406 -30.83 -5.11 -17.82
CA ALA A 406 -29.57 -4.92 -18.51
C ALA A 406 -29.26 -3.43 -18.68
N LEU A 407 -27.99 -3.05 -18.50
CA LEU A 407 -27.48 -1.69 -18.76
C LEU A 407 -26.31 -1.74 -19.74
N GLY A 408 -26.48 -1.14 -20.91
CA GLY A 408 -25.44 -1.09 -21.95
C GLY A 408 -24.28 -0.16 -21.62
N ALA A 409 -23.19 -0.24 -22.38
CA ALA A 409 -21.95 0.50 -22.13
C ALA A 409 -22.08 2.04 -22.11
N ALA A 410 -23.06 2.62 -22.81
CA ALA A 410 -23.38 4.06 -22.76
C ALA A 410 -24.47 4.39 -21.72
N GLY A 411 -25.04 3.36 -21.09
CA GLY A 411 -26.07 3.49 -20.09
C GLY A 411 -25.53 4.06 -18.79
N VAL A 412 -26.25 5.02 -18.23
CA VAL A 412 -25.93 5.64 -16.94
C VAL A 412 -27.19 5.70 -16.09
N VAL A 413 -27.12 5.21 -14.86
CA VAL A 413 -28.16 5.40 -13.84
C VAL A 413 -27.56 6.25 -12.73
N LYS A 414 -28.21 7.38 -12.39
CA LYS A 414 -27.69 8.25 -11.33
C LYS A 414 -28.75 8.85 -10.43
N ASN A 415 -28.32 9.29 -9.24
CA ASN A 415 -29.13 10.03 -8.27
C ASN A 415 -30.46 9.36 -7.91
N LEU A 416 -30.46 8.03 -7.79
CA LEU A 416 -31.68 7.24 -7.62
C LEU A 416 -31.64 6.48 -6.29
N THR A 417 -32.73 6.52 -5.53
CA THR A 417 -32.93 5.63 -4.38
C THR A 417 -34.05 4.63 -4.67
N VAL A 418 -33.83 3.35 -4.42
CA VAL A 418 -34.86 2.30 -4.53
C VAL A 418 -35.14 1.66 -3.17
N ALA A 419 -36.40 1.34 -2.85
CA ALA A 419 -36.76 0.75 -1.56
C ALA A 419 -37.93 -0.24 -1.66
N GLY A 420 -37.88 -1.32 -0.89
CA GLY A 420 -38.87 -2.40 -0.95
C GLY A 420 -38.28 -3.79 -0.74
N LYS A 421 -38.82 -4.80 -1.42
CA LYS A 421 -38.37 -6.20 -1.32
C LYS A 421 -38.29 -6.86 -2.69
N VAL A 422 -37.25 -7.66 -2.89
CA VAL A 422 -37.07 -8.57 -4.03
C VAL A 422 -37.10 -10.02 -3.50
N THR A 423 -37.96 -10.85 -4.08
CA THR A 423 -37.95 -12.30 -3.85
C THR A 423 -37.56 -13.02 -5.14
N VAL A 424 -36.49 -13.81 -5.09
CA VAL A 424 -35.97 -14.58 -6.22
C VAL A 424 -36.37 -16.06 -6.04
N THR A 425 -37.08 -16.62 -7.01
CA THR A 425 -37.61 -18.00 -6.98
C THR A 425 -37.16 -18.80 -8.21
N GLY A 426 -37.53 -20.08 -8.29
CA GLY A 426 -37.24 -20.93 -9.44
C GLY A 426 -35.94 -21.73 -9.30
N VAL A 427 -35.65 -22.56 -10.31
CA VAL A 427 -34.39 -23.32 -10.41
C VAL A 427 -33.39 -22.50 -11.20
N ALA A 428 -32.35 -22.01 -10.54
CA ALA A 428 -31.36 -21.12 -11.12
C ALA A 428 -30.52 -21.84 -12.21
N PRO A 429 -30.45 -21.29 -13.43
CA PRO A 429 -29.53 -21.76 -14.46
C PRO A 429 -28.09 -21.26 -14.25
N GLN A 430 -27.14 -21.84 -14.98
CA GLN A 430 -25.74 -21.38 -15.00
C GLN A 430 -25.67 -19.92 -15.46
N GLY A 431 -25.26 -19.01 -14.58
CA GLY A 431 -25.11 -17.59 -14.90
C GLY A 431 -26.28 -16.70 -14.52
N ALA A 432 -27.22 -17.17 -13.68
CA ALA A 432 -28.32 -16.33 -13.21
C ALA A 432 -27.77 -15.03 -12.59
N ALA A 433 -28.23 -13.88 -13.08
CA ALA A 433 -27.73 -12.56 -12.72
C ALA A 433 -28.85 -11.68 -12.16
N VAL A 434 -28.75 -11.32 -10.88
CA VAL A 434 -29.74 -10.53 -10.16
C VAL A 434 -29.06 -9.38 -9.42
N GLY A 435 -29.56 -8.16 -9.62
CA GLY A 435 -29.18 -6.97 -8.86
C GLY A 435 -30.40 -6.24 -8.33
N GLY A 436 -30.27 -5.48 -7.23
CA GLY A 436 -31.36 -4.60 -6.79
C GLY A 436 -31.67 -3.51 -7.83
N LEU A 437 -30.64 -2.96 -8.46
CA LEU A 437 -30.79 -1.98 -9.56
C LEU A 437 -30.60 -2.61 -10.93
N VAL A 438 -29.50 -3.33 -11.15
CA VAL A 438 -29.16 -3.85 -12.49
C VAL A 438 -28.77 -5.33 -12.44
N GLY A 439 -29.39 -6.18 -13.25
CA GLY A 439 -29.00 -7.58 -13.34
C GLY A 439 -27.61 -7.76 -13.97
N TYR A 440 -27.44 -7.28 -15.21
CA TYR A 440 -26.16 -7.28 -15.94
C TYR A 440 -25.81 -5.87 -16.46
N SER A 441 -24.60 -5.40 -16.17
CA SER A 441 -24.18 -4.03 -16.48
C SER A 441 -22.83 -3.96 -17.20
N GLU A 442 -22.81 -3.27 -18.32
CA GLU A 442 -21.61 -2.71 -18.97
C GLU A 442 -21.51 -1.18 -18.77
N GLY A 443 -22.58 -0.56 -18.25
CA GLY A 443 -22.69 0.88 -18.04
C GLY A 443 -22.21 1.35 -16.67
N THR A 444 -22.68 2.53 -16.27
CA THR A 444 -22.22 3.26 -15.08
C THR A 444 -23.35 3.54 -14.08
N LEU A 445 -23.12 3.30 -12.79
CA LEU A 445 -24.01 3.73 -11.70
C LEU A 445 -23.34 4.82 -10.86
N LEU A 446 -24.02 5.94 -10.62
CA LEU A 446 -23.49 7.07 -9.84
C LEU A 446 -24.49 7.52 -8.76
N ALA A 447 -24.04 7.71 -7.52
CA ALA A 447 -24.88 8.26 -6.44
C ALA A 447 -26.24 7.53 -6.28
N CYS A 448 -26.24 6.20 -6.47
CA CYS A 448 -27.44 5.38 -6.34
C CYS A 448 -27.50 4.69 -4.98
N THR A 449 -28.68 4.58 -4.38
CA THR A 449 -28.91 3.91 -3.10
C THR A 449 -29.91 2.76 -3.23
N ASN A 450 -29.52 1.55 -2.88
CA ASN A 450 -30.41 0.39 -2.79
C ASN A 450 -30.86 0.15 -1.33
N ARG A 451 -32.17 0.21 -1.08
CA ARG A 451 -32.84 -0.22 0.16
C ARG A 451 -33.81 -1.38 -0.10
N LEU A 452 -33.53 -2.20 -1.10
CA LEU A 452 -34.28 -3.42 -1.38
C LEU A 452 -33.66 -4.57 -0.60
N ASP A 453 -34.46 -5.23 0.24
CA ASP A 453 -34.09 -6.53 0.78
C ASP A 453 -34.22 -7.59 -0.33
N ILE A 454 -33.15 -8.33 -0.61
CA ILE A 454 -33.12 -9.35 -1.66
C ILE A 454 -33.06 -10.74 -1.02
N ALA A 455 -34.15 -11.48 -1.13
CA ALA A 455 -34.27 -12.84 -0.64
C ALA A 455 -34.20 -13.84 -1.80
N PHE A 456 -33.17 -14.68 -1.81
CA PHE A 456 -33.10 -15.86 -2.67
C PHE A 456 -33.83 -17.03 -2.00
N GLU A 457 -35.03 -17.34 -2.51
CA GLU A 457 -35.93 -18.41 -2.09
C GLU A 457 -36.01 -19.54 -3.16
N GLY A 458 -35.23 -19.40 -4.24
CA GLY A 458 -35.09 -20.41 -5.30
C GLY A 458 -34.19 -21.57 -4.89
N SER A 459 -33.85 -22.40 -5.89
CA SER A 459 -32.91 -23.51 -5.75
C SER A 459 -31.86 -23.46 -6.83
N ASP A 460 -30.69 -24.04 -6.59
CA ASP A 460 -29.65 -24.23 -7.58
C ASP A 460 -29.13 -25.68 -7.53
N ALA A 461 -28.44 -26.09 -8.59
CA ALA A 461 -27.75 -27.38 -8.61
C ALA A 461 -26.27 -27.20 -8.24
N ASN A 462 -25.61 -28.29 -7.87
CA ASN A 462 -24.20 -28.24 -7.54
C ASN A 462 -23.34 -27.72 -8.71
N ASN A 463 -22.41 -26.81 -8.40
CA ASN A 463 -21.53 -26.13 -9.34
C ASN A 463 -22.24 -25.23 -10.38
N ILE A 464 -23.46 -24.77 -10.10
CA ILE A 464 -24.12 -23.73 -10.89
C ILE A 464 -23.72 -22.35 -10.38
N THR A 465 -23.27 -21.45 -11.25
CA THR A 465 -22.98 -20.07 -10.84
C THR A 465 -24.25 -19.23 -10.78
N VAL A 466 -24.52 -18.64 -9.62
CA VAL A 466 -25.64 -17.71 -9.37
C VAL A 466 -25.04 -16.42 -8.85
N ARG A 467 -25.54 -15.25 -9.27
CA ARG A 467 -24.89 -13.96 -9.02
C ARG A 467 -25.90 -12.94 -8.51
N ILE A 468 -25.94 -12.75 -7.19
CA ILE A 468 -26.88 -11.87 -6.49
C ILE A 468 -26.15 -10.68 -5.85
N GLY A 469 -26.34 -9.48 -6.40
CA GLY A 469 -25.76 -8.24 -5.89
C GLY A 469 -26.82 -7.28 -5.33
N GLY A 470 -26.47 -6.49 -4.31
CA GLY A 470 -27.39 -5.47 -3.79
C GLY A 470 -27.64 -4.36 -4.82
N LEU A 471 -26.61 -3.96 -5.59
CA LEU A 471 -26.78 -3.05 -6.73
C LEU A 471 -26.78 -3.80 -8.05
N VAL A 472 -25.72 -4.58 -8.30
CA VAL A 472 -25.46 -5.19 -9.61
C VAL A 472 -25.17 -6.68 -9.50
N GLY A 473 -25.89 -7.51 -10.27
CA GLY A 473 -25.59 -8.95 -10.33
C GLY A 473 -24.23 -9.23 -10.98
N VAL A 474 -24.03 -8.68 -12.19
CA VAL A 474 -22.79 -8.80 -12.97
C VAL A 474 -22.34 -7.45 -13.49
N LEU A 475 -21.10 -7.07 -13.17
CA LEU A 475 -20.45 -5.90 -13.74
C LEU A 475 -19.37 -6.36 -14.74
N ASN A 476 -19.54 -6.01 -16.01
CA ASN A 476 -18.63 -6.35 -17.09
C ASN A 476 -18.04 -5.08 -17.72
N MET A 477 -16.79 -4.74 -17.42
CA MET A 477 -16.10 -3.51 -17.87
C MET A 477 -16.76 -2.17 -17.48
N GLY A 478 -17.93 -2.18 -16.84
CA GLY A 478 -18.63 -0.99 -16.35
C GLY A 478 -18.07 -0.45 -15.03
N SER A 479 -18.72 0.59 -14.51
CA SER A 479 -18.32 1.23 -13.26
C SER A 479 -19.46 1.48 -12.27
N ILE A 480 -19.13 1.40 -11.00
CA ILE A 480 -19.96 1.89 -9.89
C ILE A 480 -19.16 2.99 -9.20
N GLY A 481 -19.67 4.21 -9.26
CA GLY A 481 -18.90 5.42 -8.98
C GLY A 481 -17.94 5.79 -10.12
N ASP A 482 -17.26 6.91 -9.94
CA ASP A 482 -16.33 7.52 -10.91
C ASP A 482 -14.97 7.90 -10.30
N GLY A 483 -14.65 7.35 -9.12
CA GLY A 483 -13.48 7.73 -8.34
C GLY A 483 -13.69 8.92 -7.42
N THR A 484 -14.91 9.46 -7.30
CA THR A 484 -15.24 10.53 -6.35
C THR A 484 -16.24 10.09 -5.28
N PRO A 485 -16.13 10.61 -4.03
CA PRO A 485 -17.10 10.31 -2.98
C PRO A 485 -18.54 10.73 -3.31
N ALA A 486 -18.72 11.83 -4.05
CA ALA A 486 -20.04 12.37 -4.38
C ALA A 486 -20.87 11.43 -5.25
N ASN A 487 -20.21 10.58 -6.04
CA ASN A 487 -20.85 9.64 -6.95
C ASN A 487 -20.78 8.18 -6.46
N GLY A 488 -20.34 7.95 -5.22
CA GLY A 488 -20.37 6.63 -4.59
C GLY A 488 -21.80 6.08 -4.46
N CYS A 489 -21.97 4.78 -4.66
CA CYS A 489 -23.26 4.11 -4.51
C CYS A 489 -23.37 3.37 -3.18
N VAL A 490 -24.58 3.23 -2.65
CA VAL A 490 -24.83 2.67 -1.31
C VAL A 490 -25.80 1.49 -1.41
N ASN A 491 -25.51 0.41 -0.70
CA ASN A 491 -26.48 -0.65 -0.41
C ASN A 491 -26.81 -0.64 1.09
N GLU A 492 -28.09 -0.53 1.42
CA GLU A 492 -28.62 -0.63 2.79
C GLU A 492 -29.58 -1.83 2.95
N GLY A 493 -29.95 -2.49 1.86
CA GLY A 493 -30.82 -3.66 1.89
C GLY A 493 -30.06 -4.95 2.19
N ASN A 494 -30.71 -5.86 2.91
CA ASN A 494 -30.13 -7.15 3.30
C ASN A 494 -30.20 -8.15 2.14
N LEU A 495 -29.21 -9.03 2.04
CA LEU A 495 -29.20 -10.12 1.07
C LEU A 495 -29.22 -11.45 1.81
N THR A 496 -30.28 -12.24 1.63
CA THR A 496 -30.45 -13.52 2.33
C THR A 496 -30.68 -14.67 1.37
N CYS A 497 -30.02 -15.80 1.61
CA CYS A 497 -30.22 -17.05 0.89
C CYS A 497 -30.45 -18.17 1.92
N GLY A 498 -31.66 -18.76 1.91
CA GLY A 498 -32.09 -19.69 2.95
C GLY A 498 -31.51 -21.09 2.80
N THR A 499 -31.72 -21.73 1.66
CA THR A 499 -31.28 -23.11 1.38
C THR A 499 -30.94 -23.25 -0.10
N ILE A 500 -29.77 -23.84 -0.38
CA ILE A 500 -29.27 -24.15 -1.73
C ILE A 500 -28.54 -25.48 -1.70
N ALA A 501 -28.47 -26.17 -2.85
CA ALA A 501 -27.77 -27.45 -2.95
C ALA A 501 -26.32 -27.31 -3.41
N ASN A 502 -25.92 -26.10 -3.82
CA ASN A 502 -24.61 -25.85 -4.37
C ASN A 502 -23.48 -25.86 -3.33
N GLU A 503 -22.45 -26.65 -3.60
CA GLU A 503 -21.25 -26.80 -2.77
C GLU A 503 -20.02 -26.13 -3.40
N GLY A 504 -20.18 -25.56 -4.59
CA GLY A 504 -19.10 -24.92 -5.35
C GLY A 504 -18.62 -23.64 -4.69
N SER A 505 -17.30 -23.44 -4.63
CA SER A 505 -16.65 -22.19 -4.17
C SER A 505 -15.72 -21.57 -5.24
N GLY A 506 -15.71 -22.12 -6.45
CA GLY A 506 -14.96 -21.61 -7.61
C GLY A 506 -15.65 -20.44 -8.31
N ALA A 507 -14.93 -19.69 -9.14
CA ALA A 507 -15.49 -18.55 -9.88
C ALA A 507 -16.58 -18.95 -10.91
N ASN A 508 -16.56 -20.20 -11.38
CA ASN A 508 -17.46 -20.68 -12.43
C ASN A 508 -18.62 -21.56 -11.93
N GLY A 509 -18.67 -21.86 -10.63
CA GLY A 509 -19.67 -22.79 -10.09
C GLY A 509 -20.20 -22.44 -8.72
N ALA A 510 -19.83 -21.28 -8.15
CA ALA A 510 -20.30 -20.88 -6.84
C ALA A 510 -21.56 -20.02 -6.89
N PHE A 511 -22.31 -20.04 -5.79
CA PHE A 511 -23.25 -18.97 -5.48
C PHE A 511 -22.48 -17.70 -5.05
N HIS A 512 -22.61 -16.62 -5.80
CA HIS A 512 -21.93 -15.35 -5.55
C HIS A 512 -22.90 -14.33 -4.97
N GLN A 513 -22.56 -13.77 -3.82
CA GLN A 513 -23.38 -12.80 -3.12
C GLN A 513 -22.55 -11.58 -2.71
N ALA A 514 -23.05 -10.37 -2.94
CA ALA A 514 -22.42 -9.17 -2.41
C ALA A 514 -23.35 -7.99 -2.23
N GLY A 515 -22.98 -7.08 -1.32
CA GLY A 515 -23.76 -5.88 -1.07
C GLY A 515 -23.77 -4.93 -2.28
N ILE A 516 -22.67 -4.86 -3.03
CA ILE A 516 -22.59 -4.00 -4.23
C ILE A 516 -22.66 -4.83 -5.51
N VAL A 517 -21.65 -5.68 -5.80
CA VAL A 517 -21.54 -6.42 -7.06
C VAL A 517 -21.30 -7.91 -6.82
N ALA A 518 -22.22 -8.79 -7.24
CA ALA A 518 -21.99 -10.22 -7.03
C ALA A 518 -20.76 -10.75 -7.79
N PHE A 519 -20.60 -10.33 -9.05
CA PHE A 519 -19.51 -10.78 -9.91
C PHE A 519 -18.95 -9.66 -10.78
N MET A 520 -17.65 -9.38 -10.63
CA MET A 520 -16.93 -8.37 -11.41
C MET A 520 -15.98 -9.01 -12.42
N GLN A 521 -16.04 -8.56 -13.68
CA GLN A 521 -15.23 -9.07 -14.79
C GLN A 521 -14.95 -8.00 -15.85
N GLY A 522 -13.99 -8.29 -16.74
CA GLY A 522 -13.57 -7.39 -17.81
C GLY A 522 -12.47 -6.42 -17.37
N GLU A 523 -11.47 -6.23 -18.23
CA GLU A 523 -10.40 -5.26 -18.03
C GLU A 523 -11.00 -3.84 -18.02
N GLY A 524 -10.88 -3.14 -16.90
CA GLY A 524 -11.45 -1.81 -16.71
C GLY A 524 -12.66 -1.72 -15.76
N ALA A 525 -13.19 -2.85 -15.28
CA ALA A 525 -14.26 -2.81 -14.27
C ALA A 525 -13.81 -2.07 -13.00
N LEU A 526 -14.64 -1.16 -12.52
CA LEU A 526 -14.34 -0.30 -11.36
C LEU A 526 -15.51 -0.26 -10.38
N VAL A 527 -15.20 -0.41 -9.10
CA VAL A 527 -16.11 -0.02 -8.01
C VAL A 527 -15.36 0.95 -7.11
N SER A 528 -15.88 2.16 -6.97
CA SER A 528 -15.22 3.24 -6.24
C SER A 528 -16.18 3.94 -5.29
N HIS A 529 -15.70 4.24 -4.08
CA HIS A 529 -16.48 4.95 -3.05
C HIS A 529 -17.85 4.31 -2.72
N ALA A 530 -18.01 3.01 -2.99
CA ALA A 530 -19.25 2.32 -2.70
C ALA A 530 -19.32 1.92 -1.22
N ILE A 531 -20.51 1.95 -0.64
CA ILE A 531 -20.73 1.62 0.77
C ILE A 531 -21.78 0.52 0.89
N ASN A 532 -21.43 -0.60 1.51
CA ASN A 532 -22.40 -1.62 1.92
C ASN A 532 -22.71 -1.50 3.41
N ARG A 533 -23.99 -1.35 3.75
CA ARG A 533 -24.54 -1.38 5.12
C ARG A 533 -25.49 -2.54 5.36
N GLY A 534 -25.95 -3.20 4.30
CA GLY A 534 -26.83 -4.36 4.41
C GLY A 534 -26.08 -5.61 4.85
N ASP A 535 -26.75 -6.47 5.61
CA ASP A 535 -26.22 -7.77 6.05
C ASP A 535 -26.37 -8.82 4.93
N LEU A 536 -25.41 -9.74 4.89
CA LEU A 536 -25.31 -10.78 3.88
C LEU A 536 -25.32 -12.16 4.52
N SER A 537 -26.20 -13.03 4.05
CA SER A 537 -26.26 -14.43 4.47
C SER A 537 -26.46 -15.36 3.29
N ALA A 538 -25.51 -16.30 3.12
CA ALA A 538 -25.63 -17.40 2.17
C ALA A 538 -24.83 -18.63 2.64
N PRO A 539 -25.36 -19.85 2.52
CA PRO A 539 -24.76 -21.04 3.15
C PRO A 539 -23.46 -21.51 2.51
N SER A 540 -23.27 -21.28 1.21
CA SER A 540 -22.07 -21.69 0.46
C SER A 540 -21.66 -20.63 -0.57
N GLY A 541 -20.63 -20.91 -1.37
CA GLY A 541 -20.18 -20.07 -2.47
C GLY A 541 -19.18 -18.98 -2.08
N ARG A 542 -19.38 -17.76 -2.57
CA ARG A 542 -18.50 -16.61 -2.32
C ARG A 542 -19.32 -15.39 -1.88
N SER A 543 -18.99 -14.84 -0.72
CA SER A 543 -19.64 -13.63 -0.21
C SER A 543 -18.63 -12.53 0.07
N GLY A 544 -18.94 -11.30 -0.35
CA GLY A 544 -18.18 -10.14 0.09
C GLY A 544 -19.04 -8.89 0.22
N GLY A 545 -18.65 -7.96 1.10
CA GLY A 545 -19.44 -6.77 1.36
C GLY A 545 -19.57 -5.89 0.12
N ILE A 546 -18.48 -5.77 -0.64
CA ILE A 546 -18.45 -5.04 -1.91
C ILE A 546 -18.60 -5.99 -3.10
N ALA A 547 -17.78 -7.04 -3.18
CA ALA A 547 -17.83 -7.98 -4.29
C ALA A 547 -17.83 -9.46 -3.88
N GLY A 548 -18.62 -10.29 -4.55
CA GLY A 548 -18.64 -11.73 -4.28
C GLY A 548 -17.42 -12.39 -4.91
N THR A 549 -17.24 -12.13 -6.21
CA THR A 549 -16.04 -12.48 -6.96
C THR A 549 -15.49 -11.27 -7.69
N MET A 550 -14.17 -11.12 -7.62
CA MET A 550 -13.42 -10.16 -8.42
C MET A 550 -12.53 -10.91 -9.39
N ASN A 551 -12.96 -11.03 -10.65
CA ASN A 551 -12.17 -11.74 -11.66
C ASN A 551 -11.15 -10.81 -12.34
N HIS A 552 -11.49 -9.54 -12.51
CA HIS A 552 -10.65 -8.45 -13.03
C HIS A 552 -11.07 -7.13 -12.38
N GLY A 553 -10.32 -6.05 -12.63
CA GLY A 553 -10.72 -4.68 -12.30
C GLY A 553 -10.12 -4.13 -11.01
N LYS A 554 -10.75 -3.08 -10.48
CA LYS A 554 -10.33 -2.35 -9.27
C LYS A 554 -11.50 -2.08 -8.33
N ILE A 555 -11.25 -2.20 -7.03
CA ILE A 555 -12.15 -1.76 -5.97
C ILE A 555 -11.38 -0.75 -5.12
N GLU A 556 -11.85 0.49 -5.05
CA GLU A 556 -11.11 1.59 -4.44
C GLU A 556 -11.97 2.42 -3.50
N TYR A 557 -11.45 2.78 -2.32
CA TYR A 557 -12.13 3.65 -1.36
C TYR A 557 -13.54 3.19 -0.92
N CYS A 558 -13.80 1.89 -0.99
CA CYS A 558 -15.10 1.33 -0.63
C CYS A 558 -15.16 0.97 0.85
N VAL A 559 -16.38 0.97 1.41
CA VAL A 559 -16.62 0.68 2.82
C VAL A 559 -17.64 -0.43 2.99
N ASN A 560 -17.31 -1.45 3.78
CA ASN A 560 -18.28 -2.44 4.24
C ASN A 560 -18.57 -2.23 5.74
N ASP A 561 -19.80 -1.88 6.07
CA ASP A 561 -20.35 -1.81 7.43
C ASP A 561 -21.25 -3.01 7.76
N GLY A 562 -21.74 -3.74 6.75
CA GLY A 562 -22.64 -4.88 6.91
C GLY A 562 -21.96 -6.16 7.39
N THR A 563 -22.69 -6.99 8.14
CA THR A 563 -22.23 -8.30 8.61
C THR A 563 -22.36 -9.34 7.50
N ILE A 564 -21.37 -10.23 7.39
CA ILE A 564 -21.39 -11.35 6.43
C ILE A 564 -21.31 -12.65 7.21
N GLN A 565 -22.33 -13.49 7.07
CA GLN A 565 -22.41 -14.77 7.76
C GLN A 565 -22.72 -15.91 6.80
N ASP A 566 -22.02 -17.04 6.95
CA ASP A 566 -22.40 -18.26 6.24
C ASP A 566 -23.28 -19.18 7.09
N ASP A 567 -24.02 -20.00 6.37
CA ASP A 567 -24.75 -21.19 6.82
C ASP A 567 -25.58 -21.00 8.10
N VAL A 568 -26.29 -19.87 8.23
CA VAL A 568 -27.14 -19.52 9.39
C VAL A 568 -28.17 -20.60 9.74
N ASN A 569 -28.63 -21.36 8.74
CA ASN A 569 -29.59 -22.44 8.89
C ASN A 569 -28.93 -23.82 9.06
N ASN A 570 -27.59 -23.87 9.13
CA ASN A 570 -26.79 -25.07 9.35
C ASN A 570 -27.07 -26.18 8.32
N ILE A 571 -27.26 -25.81 7.05
CA ILE A 571 -27.61 -26.69 5.94
C ILE A 571 -26.49 -27.69 5.67
N PHE A 572 -25.24 -27.25 5.79
CA PHE A 572 -24.07 -28.08 5.48
C PHE A 572 -23.42 -28.71 6.72
N ALA A 573 -24.10 -28.73 7.87
CA ALA A 573 -23.59 -29.25 9.14
C ALA A 573 -22.88 -30.61 9.04
N SER A 574 -23.47 -31.52 8.25
CA SER A 574 -22.99 -32.89 8.07
C SER A 574 -21.98 -33.07 6.92
N HIS A 575 -21.67 -32.01 6.18
CA HIS A 575 -20.76 -32.10 5.04
C HIS A 575 -19.31 -32.34 5.53
N PRO A 576 -18.57 -33.34 5.02
CA PRO A 576 -17.27 -33.71 5.58
C PRO A 576 -16.16 -32.67 5.32
N SER A 577 -16.38 -31.75 4.37
CA SER A 577 -15.40 -30.73 3.98
C SER A 577 -16.03 -29.34 3.89
N ARG A 578 -16.83 -28.95 4.90
CA ARG A 578 -17.49 -27.63 4.97
C ARG A 578 -16.56 -26.46 4.71
N TYR A 579 -15.32 -26.52 5.20
CA TYR A 579 -14.31 -25.47 5.02
C TYR A 579 -14.03 -25.09 3.56
N ASN A 580 -14.41 -25.94 2.59
CA ASN A 580 -14.11 -25.75 1.17
C ASN A 580 -15.30 -25.25 0.34
N ILE A 581 -16.52 -25.25 0.89
CA ILE A 581 -17.73 -24.86 0.14
C ILE A 581 -17.99 -23.35 0.16
N LYS A 582 -17.25 -22.59 0.98
CA LYS A 582 -17.42 -21.14 1.15
C LYS A 582 -16.08 -20.39 1.08
N ARG A 583 -16.11 -19.13 0.62
CA ARG A 583 -15.05 -18.13 0.75
C ARG A 583 -15.68 -16.78 1.09
N MET A 584 -15.19 -16.11 2.13
CA MET A 584 -15.80 -14.86 2.60
C MET A 584 -14.76 -13.78 2.86
N GLY A 585 -15.01 -12.57 2.37
CA GLY A 585 -14.16 -11.43 2.67
C GLY A 585 -14.97 -10.17 2.96
N GLY A 586 -14.51 -9.33 3.87
CA GLY A 586 -15.25 -8.11 4.22
C GLY A 586 -15.45 -7.18 3.02
N ILE A 587 -14.47 -7.16 2.11
CA ILE A 587 -14.57 -6.46 0.82
C ILE A 587 -14.90 -7.45 -0.30
N VAL A 588 -14.10 -8.52 -0.47
CA VAL A 588 -14.21 -9.47 -1.59
C VAL A 588 -14.26 -10.94 -1.14
N GLY A 589 -15.24 -11.71 -1.59
CA GLY A 589 -15.30 -13.15 -1.29
C GLY A 589 -14.12 -13.95 -1.88
N GLY A 590 -13.80 -13.74 -3.16
CA GLY A 590 -12.55 -14.23 -3.74
C GLY A 590 -12.12 -13.47 -4.99
N SER A 591 -10.81 -13.24 -5.11
CA SER A 591 -10.17 -12.54 -6.23
C SER A 591 -9.32 -13.48 -7.09
N ASN A 592 -9.05 -13.05 -8.33
CA ASN A 592 -8.12 -13.70 -9.24
C ASN A 592 -6.78 -12.93 -9.29
N SER A 593 -5.85 -13.33 -10.15
CA SER A 593 -4.65 -12.55 -10.44
C SER A 593 -4.98 -11.19 -11.05
N ASN A 594 -4.10 -10.18 -10.86
CA ASN A 594 -4.20 -8.84 -11.44
C ASN A 594 -5.44 -8.03 -11.03
N THR A 595 -6.02 -8.32 -9.87
CA THR A 595 -7.07 -7.50 -9.25
C THR A 595 -6.49 -6.58 -8.20
N TYR A 596 -7.10 -5.40 -7.99
CA TYR A 596 -6.62 -4.41 -7.02
C TYR A 596 -7.72 -3.97 -6.06
N VAL A 597 -7.49 -4.14 -4.76
CA VAL A 597 -8.34 -3.65 -3.68
C VAL A 597 -7.56 -2.59 -2.91
N ASN A 598 -7.89 -1.33 -3.10
CA ASN A 598 -7.10 -0.20 -2.60
C ASN A 598 -7.91 0.70 -1.67
N HIS A 599 -7.31 1.16 -0.57
CA HIS A 599 -7.92 2.15 0.34
C HIS A 599 -9.33 1.79 0.85
N CYS A 600 -9.66 0.50 0.90
CA CYS A 600 -10.97 0.05 1.34
C CYS A 600 -11.00 -0.15 2.86
N THR A 601 -12.17 0.04 3.46
CA THR A 601 -12.39 -0.15 4.89
C THR A 601 -13.45 -1.22 5.14
N ASN A 602 -13.11 -2.23 5.94
CA ASN A 602 -14.08 -3.17 6.47
C ASN A 602 -14.35 -2.88 7.95
N ASN A 603 -15.55 -2.41 8.27
CA ASN A 603 -16.07 -2.29 9.63
C ASN A 603 -17.01 -3.44 9.99
N GLY A 604 -17.62 -4.09 8.99
CA GLY A 604 -18.52 -5.22 9.16
C GLY A 604 -17.84 -6.48 9.70
N SER A 605 -18.59 -7.27 10.47
CA SER A 605 -18.07 -8.53 11.01
C SER A 605 -18.32 -9.71 10.07
N LEU A 606 -17.47 -10.74 10.16
CA LEU A 606 -17.50 -11.92 9.32
C LEU A 606 -17.56 -13.18 10.16
N PHE A 607 -18.60 -14.00 9.98
CA PHE A 607 -18.84 -15.18 10.79
C PHE A 607 -18.99 -16.42 9.92
N SER A 608 -17.99 -17.31 9.95
CA SER A 608 -18.03 -18.59 9.26
C SER A 608 -18.28 -19.76 10.22
N GLN A 609 -19.46 -20.35 10.11
CA GLN A 609 -19.85 -21.62 10.69
C GLN A 609 -19.25 -22.82 9.94
N ASN A 610 -18.89 -22.64 8.67
CA ASN A 610 -18.30 -23.69 7.86
C ASN A 610 -16.79 -23.89 8.11
N GLY A 611 -16.13 -22.99 8.85
CA GLY A 611 -14.66 -23.01 9.02
C GLY A 611 -13.92 -22.69 7.73
N CYS A 612 -14.48 -21.79 6.91
CA CYS A 612 -14.00 -21.55 5.55
C CYS A 612 -12.87 -20.51 5.48
N ARG A 613 -12.40 -20.21 4.26
CA ARG A 613 -11.42 -19.13 4.04
C ARG A 613 -12.11 -17.79 4.26
N THR A 614 -11.85 -17.18 5.41
CA THR A 614 -12.52 -15.95 5.87
C THR A 614 -11.49 -14.86 6.14
N GLY A 615 -11.59 -13.72 5.45
CA GLY A 615 -10.64 -12.60 5.58
C GLY A 615 -11.32 -11.26 5.83
N GLY A 616 -10.68 -10.35 6.57
CA GLY A 616 -11.22 -8.99 6.73
C GLY A 616 -11.32 -8.21 5.42
N PHE A 617 -10.38 -8.43 4.49
CA PHE A 617 -10.45 -7.86 3.14
C PHE A 617 -10.96 -8.88 2.14
N VAL A 618 -10.25 -10.01 2.01
CA VAL A 618 -10.48 -10.98 0.95
C VAL A 618 -10.49 -12.40 1.51
N GLY A 619 -11.53 -13.18 1.21
CA GLY A 619 -11.60 -14.58 1.64
C GLY A 619 -10.52 -15.43 0.97
N HIS A 620 -10.49 -15.40 -0.35
CA HIS A 620 -9.46 -16.08 -1.16
C HIS A 620 -8.79 -15.11 -2.12
N ASN A 621 -7.57 -14.70 -1.80
CA ASN A 621 -6.85 -13.66 -2.51
C ASN A 621 -5.87 -14.22 -3.55
N GLY A 622 -6.00 -13.74 -4.79
CA GLY A 622 -5.04 -13.94 -5.88
C GLY A 622 -4.39 -12.64 -6.38
N GLY A 623 -4.74 -11.48 -5.82
CA GLY A 623 -4.32 -10.16 -6.30
C GLY A 623 -3.78 -9.26 -5.19
N TYR A 624 -3.80 -7.95 -5.45
CA TYR A 624 -3.20 -6.93 -4.60
C TYR A 624 -4.25 -6.28 -3.68
N VAL A 625 -3.94 -6.20 -2.40
CA VAL A 625 -4.69 -5.51 -1.35
C VAL A 625 -3.76 -4.48 -0.72
N GLN A 626 -4.07 -3.20 -0.88
CA GLN A 626 -3.16 -2.11 -0.53
C GLN A 626 -3.86 -1.01 0.26
N SER A 627 -3.19 -0.48 1.28
CA SER A 627 -3.68 0.68 2.05
C SER A 627 -5.08 0.49 2.66
N CYS A 628 -5.50 -0.75 2.89
CA CYS A 628 -6.82 -1.09 3.41
C CYS A 628 -6.83 -1.15 4.94
N THR A 629 -7.99 -0.95 5.55
CA THR A 629 -8.18 -1.01 7.01
C THR A 629 -9.29 -1.99 7.37
N ASN A 630 -9.03 -2.92 8.28
CA ASN A 630 -10.06 -3.83 8.78
C ASN A 630 -10.24 -3.61 10.29
N ASN A 631 -11.45 -3.19 10.67
CA ASN A 631 -11.92 -2.96 12.03
C ASN A 631 -12.92 -4.03 12.50
N GLY A 632 -13.39 -4.88 11.59
CA GLY A 632 -14.40 -5.91 11.87
C GLY A 632 -13.88 -7.09 12.68
N ILE A 633 -14.80 -7.90 13.19
CA ILE A 633 -14.50 -9.15 13.90
C ILE A 633 -14.58 -10.31 12.91
N ILE A 634 -13.51 -11.09 12.78
CA ILE A 634 -13.40 -12.20 11.82
C ILE A 634 -13.37 -13.52 12.58
N LEU A 635 -14.43 -14.31 12.46
CA LEU A 635 -14.55 -15.62 13.10
C LEU A 635 -14.67 -16.74 12.08
N SER A 636 -13.79 -17.73 12.18
CA SER A 636 -13.85 -18.95 11.40
C SER A 636 -12.90 -19.99 12.00
N ASP A 637 -13.41 -21.19 12.26
CA ASP A 637 -12.61 -22.27 12.86
C ASP A 637 -11.38 -22.63 12.02
N TYR A 638 -10.22 -22.69 12.69
CA TYR A 638 -8.97 -23.14 12.08
C TYR A 638 -9.01 -24.64 11.75
N ILE A 639 -8.71 -24.97 10.50
CA ILE A 639 -8.62 -26.35 10.01
C ILE A 639 -7.40 -26.47 9.09
N GLU A 640 -6.59 -27.51 9.33
CA GLU A 640 -5.43 -27.84 8.49
C GLU A 640 -5.65 -29.19 7.79
N VAL A 641 -5.58 -29.19 6.47
CA VAL A 641 -5.75 -30.38 5.61
C VAL A 641 -4.58 -30.50 4.66
N GLY A 642 -3.67 -31.43 4.95
CA GLY A 642 -2.39 -31.52 4.27
C GLY A 642 -1.54 -30.28 4.57
N SER A 643 -1.11 -29.56 3.53
CA SER A 643 -0.41 -28.27 3.67
C SER A 643 -1.35 -27.06 3.64
N ALA A 644 -2.63 -27.26 3.32
CA ALA A 644 -3.60 -26.18 3.23
C ALA A 644 -4.17 -25.85 4.61
N ARG A 645 -4.25 -24.55 4.91
CA ARG A 645 -4.87 -24.02 6.12
C ARG A 645 -6.13 -23.25 5.74
N HIS A 646 -7.16 -23.40 6.53
CA HIS A 646 -8.47 -22.77 6.38
C HIS A 646 -8.84 -22.17 7.74
N GLY A 647 -9.60 -21.08 7.71
CA GLY A 647 -9.93 -20.33 8.91
C GLY A 647 -9.89 -18.82 8.69
N ALA A 648 -9.89 -18.10 9.81
CA ALA A 648 -9.91 -16.65 9.83
C ALA A 648 -8.49 -16.05 9.65
N GLY A 649 -8.38 -15.01 8.84
CA GLY A 649 -7.23 -14.11 8.80
C GLY A 649 -7.68 -12.66 8.90
N TRP A 650 -6.91 -11.81 9.58
CA TRP A 650 -7.26 -10.39 9.70
C TRP A 650 -7.37 -9.70 8.34
N ALA A 651 -6.43 -9.97 7.42
CA ALA A 651 -6.46 -9.50 6.05
C ALA A 651 -7.12 -10.53 5.13
N CYS A 652 -6.57 -11.74 5.06
CA CYS A 652 -7.00 -12.76 4.11
C CYS A 652 -7.13 -14.15 4.74
N GLY A 653 -8.21 -14.86 4.43
CA GLY A 653 -8.33 -16.29 4.77
C GLY A 653 -7.34 -17.15 3.96
N TYR A 654 -7.07 -16.74 2.73
CA TYR A 654 -6.02 -17.29 1.87
C TYR A 654 -5.38 -16.15 1.08
N SER A 655 -4.05 -16.09 1.02
CA SER A 655 -3.29 -15.28 0.10
C SER A 655 -2.33 -16.18 -0.68
N GLY A 656 -2.05 -15.86 -1.94
CA GLY A 656 -1.10 -16.67 -2.72
C GLY A 656 0.33 -16.64 -2.16
N SER A 657 1.30 -17.05 -2.97
CA SER A 657 2.68 -17.23 -2.53
C SER A 657 3.52 -15.94 -2.47
N SER A 658 2.97 -14.80 -2.90
CA SER A 658 3.69 -13.51 -2.89
C SER A 658 3.35 -12.72 -1.62
N ASP A 659 4.38 -12.24 -0.93
CA ASP A 659 4.25 -11.33 0.20
C ASP A 659 3.96 -9.86 -0.23
N GLU A 660 3.94 -9.58 -1.54
CA GLU A 660 3.52 -8.30 -2.14
C GLU A 660 2.00 -8.14 -2.26
N PHE A 661 1.24 -9.22 -2.01
CA PHE A 661 -0.21 -9.18 -2.20
C PHE A 661 -0.95 -8.39 -1.13
N VAL A 662 -0.38 -8.22 0.05
CA VAL A 662 -0.98 -7.42 1.13
C VAL A 662 0.09 -6.45 1.63
N THR A 663 -0.08 -5.17 1.34
CA THR A 663 0.91 -4.13 1.64
C THR A 663 0.23 -2.87 2.18
N ASP A 664 0.94 -2.12 3.01
CA ASP A 664 0.47 -0.83 3.57
C ASP A 664 -0.89 -0.91 4.29
N CYS A 665 -1.35 -2.09 4.70
CA CYS A 665 -2.66 -2.27 5.33
C CYS A 665 -2.58 -2.07 6.85
N HIS A 666 -3.64 -1.50 7.43
CA HIS A 666 -3.68 -1.05 8.81
C HIS A 666 -4.48 -2.00 9.70
N ILE A 667 -3.79 -2.62 10.66
CA ILE A 667 -4.39 -3.60 11.56
C ILE A 667 -5.32 -2.98 12.59
N GLY A 668 -6.49 -3.61 12.73
CA GLY A 668 -7.56 -3.26 13.65
C GLY A 668 -8.46 -4.48 13.86
N GLY A 669 -9.56 -4.32 14.59
CA GLY A 669 -10.54 -5.40 14.79
C GLY A 669 -10.01 -6.61 15.57
N LYS A 670 -10.67 -7.76 15.39
CA LYS A 670 -10.45 -8.99 16.17
C LYS A 670 -10.51 -10.23 15.27
N VAL A 671 -9.77 -11.29 15.61
CA VAL A 671 -9.71 -12.54 14.84
C VAL A 671 -9.73 -13.76 15.77
N GLY A 672 -10.52 -14.78 15.45
CA GLY A 672 -10.55 -16.02 16.22
C GLY A 672 -11.38 -17.15 15.61
N ASP A 673 -11.48 -18.25 16.35
CA ASP A 673 -12.30 -19.42 15.99
C ASP A 673 -13.78 -19.16 16.27
N TYR A 674 -14.64 -19.52 15.32
CA TYR A 674 -16.09 -19.29 15.45
C TYR A 674 -16.69 -20.12 16.59
N SER A 675 -16.36 -21.41 16.66
CA SER A 675 -16.84 -22.33 17.68
C SER A 675 -16.50 -21.90 19.11
N LEU A 676 -15.38 -21.20 19.29
CA LEU A 676 -14.92 -20.71 20.59
C LEU A 676 -15.58 -19.38 21.00
N TYR A 677 -15.77 -18.46 20.05
CA TYR A 677 -16.18 -17.08 20.36
C TYR A 677 -17.61 -16.71 19.95
N LYS A 678 -18.35 -17.55 19.24
CA LYS A 678 -19.73 -17.23 18.77
C LYS A 678 -20.69 -16.80 19.88
N ASP A 679 -20.52 -17.32 21.10
CA ASP A 679 -21.40 -17.02 22.24
C ASP A 679 -20.90 -15.81 23.07
N ASN A 680 -19.67 -15.35 22.83
CA ASN A 680 -19.08 -14.16 23.44
C ASN A 680 -18.09 -13.49 22.47
N ILE A 681 -18.65 -12.87 21.43
CA ILE A 681 -17.90 -12.31 20.30
C ILE A 681 -16.89 -11.24 20.78
N GLU A 682 -17.21 -10.50 21.84
CA GLU A 682 -16.33 -9.47 22.38
C GLU A 682 -15.06 -10.02 23.05
N ALA A 683 -15.06 -11.28 23.48
CA ALA A 683 -13.86 -11.93 24.02
C ALA A 683 -12.86 -12.36 22.93
N THR A 684 -13.18 -12.15 21.64
CA THR A 684 -12.27 -12.47 20.54
C THR A 684 -10.95 -11.70 20.68
N PRO A 685 -9.78 -12.34 20.51
CA PRO A 685 -8.50 -11.67 20.56
C PRO A 685 -8.37 -10.58 19.49
N SER A 686 -7.65 -9.50 19.81
CA SER A 686 -7.28 -8.48 18.83
C SER A 686 -6.49 -9.10 17.67
N ALA A 687 -6.67 -8.55 16.47
CA ALA A 687 -5.90 -8.94 15.31
C ALA A 687 -4.39 -8.66 15.53
N LEU A 688 -3.54 -9.52 14.97
CA LEU A 688 -2.08 -9.39 15.00
C LEU A 688 -1.50 -9.66 13.60
N TYR A 689 -0.32 -9.13 13.30
CA TYR A 689 0.33 -9.41 12.01
C TYR A 689 0.62 -10.91 11.79
N SER A 690 0.79 -11.67 12.87
CA SER A 690 0.96 -13.14 12.83
C SER A 690 -0.31 -13.89 12.41
N ASN A 691 -1.49 -13.28 12.54
CA ASN A 691 -2.77 -13.83 12.07
C ASN A 691 -3.37 -13.03 10.89
N ALA A 692 -2.56 -12.20 10.24
CA ALA A 692 -2.98 -11.42 9.07
C ALA A 692 -3.48 -12.31 7.93
N VAL A 693 -2.78 -13.42 7.68
CA VAL A 693 -3.13 -14.38 6.64
C VAL A 693 -3.16 -15.78 7.25
N CYS A 694 -4.30 -16.48 7.14
CA CYS A 694 -4.42 -17.85 7.67
C CYS A 694 -3.59 -18.86 6.85
N HIS A 695 -3.60 -18.71 5.52
CA HIS A 695 -2.79 -19.50 4.60
C HIS A 695 -2.20 -18.62 3.50
N GLY A 696 -0.87 -18.64 3.33
CA GLY A 696 -0.21 -17.86 2.28
C GLY A 696 1.04 -17.13 2.77
N ALA A 697 1.58 -16.28 1.91
CA ALA A 697 2.66 -15.36 2.26
C ALA A 697 2.12 -14.03 2.81
N PHE A 698 2.84 -13.44 3.76
CA PHE A 698 2.57 -12.13 4.35
C PHE A 698 3.86 -11.55 4.95
N SER A 699 4.12 -10.26 4.75
CA SER A 699 5.23 -9.53 5.39
C SER A 699 4.68 -8.42 6.28
N PRO A 700 4.90 -8.49 7.62
CA PRO A 700 4.57 -7.41 8.53
C PRO A 700 5.29 -6.09 8.18
N GLU A 701 6.53 -6.17 7.71
CA GLU A 701 7.37 -4.99 7.40
C GLU A 701 6.79 -4.18 6.23
N LYS A 702 6.25 -4.86 5.22
CA LYS A 702 5.55 -4.21 4.09
C LYS A 702 4.20 -3.61 4.48
N ASN A 703 3.76 -3.80 5.71
CA ASN A 703 2.53 -3.24 6.27
C ASN A 703 2.84 -2.30 7.46
N ASN A 704 3.98 -1.61 7.36
CA ASN A 704 4.45 -0.56 8.28
C ASN A 704 4.62 -0.99 9.74
N PHE A 705 4.76 -2.28 10.03
CA PHE A 705 5.08 -2.73 11.37
C PHE A 705 6.57 -2.51 11.66
N SER A 706 6.88 -1.43 12.39
CA SER A 706 8.26 -0.96 12.59
C SER A 706 8.81 -1.36 13.94
N ASN A 707 10.12 -1.62 13.99
CA ASN A 707 10.84 -1.79 15.26
C ASN A 707 10.95 -0.47 16.07
N GLN A 708 10.37 0.62 15.58
CA GLN A 708 10.22 1.85 16.35
C GLN A 708 8.95 1.85 17.22
N ASP A 709 7.98 0.98 16.92
CA ASP A 709 6.72 0.92 17.66
C ASP A 709 6.87 0.17 18.98
N GLU A 710 6.23 0.64 20.06
CA GLU A 710 6.27 -0.07 21.35
C GLU A 710 5.67 -1.48 21.26
N ALA A 711 4.59 -1.62 20.47
CA ALA A 711 3.92 -2.89 20.21
C ALA A 711 4.84 -3.91 19.52
N PHE A 712 5.87 -3.47 18.78
CA PHE A 712 6.86 -4.38 18.18
C PHE A 712 7.50 -5.31 19.21
N TYR A 713 7.69 -4.82 20.44
CA TYR A 713 8.33 -5.53 21.54
C TYR A 713 7.32 -6.10 22.55
N ASP A 714 6.06 -6.31 22.14
CA ASP A 714 5.08 -7.00 22.98
C ASP A 714 5.44 -8.47 23.21
N TRP A 715 5.24 -8.92 24.44
CA TRP A 715 5.57 -10.25 24.90
C TRP A 715 4.54 -10.78 25.89
N LYS A 716 4.48 -12.10 25.99
CA LYS A 716 3.78 -12.82 27.07
C LYS A 716 4.80 -13.33 28.09
N VAL A 717 4.38 -13.40 29.35
CA VAL A 717 5.11 -14.13 30.40
C VAL A 717 4.77 -15.62 30.24
N VAL A 718 5.78 -16.44 29.95
CA VAL A 718 5.64 -17.89 29.76
C VAL A 718 5.80 -18.62 31.08
N GLU A 719 6.80 -18.22 31.86
CA GLU A 719 7.13 -18.81 33.16
C GLU A 719 7.62 -17.71 34.11
N GLU A 720 7.26 -17.84 35.39
CA GLU A 720 7.77 -17.03 36.49
C GLU A 720 8.05 -17.92 37.70
N THR A 721 9.29 -17.91 38.18
CA THR A 721 9.79 -18.81 39.22
C THR A 721 10.61 -18.03 40.25
N GLU A 722 10.16 -18.00 41.50
CA GLU A 722 10.96 -17.46 42.62
C GLU A 722 12.06 -18.46 43.00
N LEU A 723 13.33 -18.08 42.79
CA LEU A 723 14.49 -18.94 43.09
C LEU A 723 14.91 -18.83 44.56
N ALA A 724 14.76 -17.64 45.13
CA ALA A 724 14.93 -17.33 46.53
C ALA A 724 14.27 -15.97 46.83
N THR A 725 14.06 -15.64 48.11
CA THR A 725 13.50 -14.35 48.50
C THR A 725 14.28 -13.19 47.86
N GLY A 726 13.61 -12.39 47.04
CA GLY A 726 14.20 -11.26 46.32
C GLY A 726 14.94 -11.62 45.02
N VAL A 727 14.84 -12.87 44.53
CA VAL A 727 15.43 -13.33 43.27
C VAL A 727 14.39 -14.13 42.46
N VAL A 728 13.89 -13.55 41.37
CA VAL A 728 12.81 -14.12 40.55
C VAL A 728 13.28 -14.29 39.10
N LEU A 729 13.12 -15.49 38.56
CA LEU A 729 13.38 -15.80 37.15
C LEU A 729 12.08 -15.70 36.34
N LYS A 730 12.14 -15.03 35.19
CA LYS A 730 11.04 -14.89 34.24
C LYS A 730 11.47 -15.30 32.84
N HIS A 731 10.58 -15.97 32.12
CA HIS A 731 10.71 -16.27 30.69
C HIS A 731 9.66 -15.50 29.91
N PHE A 732 10.09 -14.65 28.98
CA PHE A 732 9.24 -13.90 28.07
C PHE A 732 9.34 -14.46 26.65
N SER A 733 8.21 -14.47 25.94
CA SER A 733 8.11 -14.83 24.51
C SER A 733 7.41 -13.71 23.75
N PHE A 734 8.04 -13.21 22.70
CA PHE A 734 7.52 -12.10 21.90
C PHE A 734 6.29 -12.54 21.11
N THR A 735 5.32 -11.64 20.95
CA THR A 735 4.04 -11.95 20.27
C THR A 735 4.08 -11.67 18.79
N ASN A 736 4.97 -10.77 18.35
CA ASN A 736 4.97 -10.26 16.98
C ASN A 736 6.13 -10.78 16.12
N PHE A 737 7.18 -11.34 16.72
CA PHE A 737 8.22 -12.10 16.02
C PHE A 737 8.83 -13.16 16.94
N SER A 738 9.49 -14.17 16.36
CA SER A 738 10.10 -15.28 17.10
C SER A 738 11.31 -14.84 17.91
N GLN A 739 11.11 -14.60 19.21
CA GLN A 739 12.15 -14.25 20.16
C GLN A 739 11.77 -14.62 21.60
N ASN A 740 12.71 -15.22 22.32
CA ASN A 740 12.62 -15.47 23.76
C ASN A 740 13.66 -14.66 24.55
N ILE A 741 13.29 -14.27 25.76
CA ILE A 741 14.15 -13.58 26.72
C ILE A 741 13.98 -14.22 28.09
N TYR A 742 15.10 -14.45 28.78
CA TYR A 742 15.13 -14.96 30.15
C TYR A 742 15.69 -13.87 31.05
N ALA A 743 14.91 -13.43 32.03
CA ALA A 743 15.24 -12.31 32.90
C ALA A 743 15.23 -12.74 34.37
N LEU A 744 16.33 -12.47 35.07
CA LEU A 744 16.47 -12.63 36.51
C LEU A 744 16.34 -11.27 37.17
N GLU A 745 15.23 -11.07 37.87
CA GLU A 745 14.95 -9.87 38.67
C GLU A 745 15.50 -10.05 40.09
N ILE A 746 16.25 -9.07 40.57
CA ILE A 746 16.99 -9.12 41.82
C ILE A 746 16.68 -7.86 42.64
N ASP A 747 16.20 -8.05 43.87
CA ASP A 747 16.01 -7.00 44.87
C ASP A 747 17.33 -6.73 45.60
N LEU A 748 17.93 -5.56 45.33
CA LEU A 748 19.20 -5.14 45.94
C LEU A 748 19.01 -4.64 47.38
N THR A 749 17.77 -4.36 47.80
CA THR A 749 17.47 -3.95 49.18
C THR A 749 17.47 -5.13 50.14
N ASN A 750 17.35 -6.37 49.62
CA ASN A 750 17.47 -7.56 50.43
C ASN A 750 18.92 -7.78 50.90
N PRO A 751 19.23 -7.69 52.22
CA PRO A 751 20.58 -7.81 52.74
C PRO A 751 21.19 -9.21 52.56
N LYS A 752 20.39 -10.24 52.25
CA LYS A 752 20.89 -11.59 52.00
C LYS A 752 21.42 -11.79 50.58
N VAL A 753 20.97 -10.98 49.62
CA VAL A 753 21.45 -11.07 48.24
C VAL A 753 22.90 -10.57 48.18
N THR A 754 23.77 -11.34 47.54
CA THR A 754 25.16 -10.96 47.25
C THR A 754 25.61 -11.56 45.92
N PHE A 755 26.74 -11.08 45.41
CA PHE A 755 27.33 -11.52 44.16
C PHE A 755 28.69 -12.17 44.40
N GLU A 756 29.05 -13.09 43.51
CA GLU A 756 30.37 -13.69 43.40
C GLU A 756 30.76 -13.73 41.92
N THR A 757 31.99 -13.36 41.61
CA THR A 757 32.58 -13.53 40.28
C THR A 757 33.53 -14.71 40.34
N VAL A 758 33.61 -15.48 39.26
CA VAL A 758 34.39 -16.72 39.21
C VAL A 758 35.14 -16.82 37.90
N MET A 759 36.43 -17.06 37.99
CA MET A 759 37.33 -17.39 36.89
C MET A 759 37.38 -18.90 36.74
N ALA A 760 37.31 -19.37 35.49
CA ALA A 760 37.42 -20.80 35.17
C ALA A 760 38.70 -21.40 35.77
N ASP A 761 38.56 -22.58 36.38
CA ASP A 761 39.61 -23.37 37.02
C ASP A 761 40.34 -22.66 38.18
N GLU A 762 39.82 -21.52 38.66
CA GLU A 762 40.43 -20.69 39.70
C GLU A 762 41.83 -20.17 39.37
N ILE A 763 42.22 -20.17 38.10
CA ILE A 763 43.57 -19.82 37.63
C ILE A 763 43.51 -18.91 36.39
N CYS A 764 44.52 -18.06 36.23
CA CYS A 764 44.68 -17.21 35.07
C CYS A 764 45.46 -17.96 33.94
N PRO A 765 44.95 -18.00 32.69
CA PRO A 765 45.36 -18.99 31.67
C PRO A 765 46.60 -18.61 30.81
N ASN A 766 47.05 -19.61 30.04
CA ASN A 766 48.19 -19.57 29.09
C ASN A 766 47.79 -19.11 27.67
N PRO A 767 48.35 -18.00 27.15
CA PRO A 767 47.93 -17.40 25.88
C PRO A 767 48.36 -18.10 24.58
N ASN A 768 49.10 -19.23 24.59
CA ASN A 768 49.71 -19.75 23.34
C ASN A 768 49.41 -21.23 23.04
N ALA A 769 48.56 -21.93 23.81
CA ALA A 769 48.52 -23.40 23.73
C ALA A 769 47.32 -24.01 22.98
N ASN A 770 46.27 -23.28 22.62
CA ASN A 770 45.02 -23.97 22.21
C ASN A 770 44.76 -24.05 20.69
N ASN A 771 45.29 -23.17 19.83
CA ASN A 771 45.15 -23.26 18.37
C ASN A 771 43.75 -23.69 17.84
N ASN A 772 42.65 -23.35 18.52
CA ASN A 772 41.33 -23.97 18.28
C ASN A 772 40.25 -22.96 17.89
N SER A 773 39.44 -23.36 16.92
CA SER A 773 38.17 -22.79 16.48
C SER A 773 37.04 -23.30 17.40
N ASN A 774 36.87 -22.65 18.57
CA ASN A 774 36.02 -23.11 19.67
C ASN A 774 34.49 -22.99 19.43
N ASN A 775 33.78 -24.13 19.47
CA ASN A 775 32.33 -24.29 19.70
C ASN A 775 32.10 -25.48 20.67
N GLY A 776 32.42 -25.41 21.98
CA GLY A 776 32.20 -26.51 22.99
C GLY A 776 33.02 -26.40 24.30
N LYS A 777 32.91 -27.38 25.24
CA LYS A 777 33.76 -27.49 26.45
C LYS A 777 35.21 -27.79 26.05
N ASN A 778 36.16 -26.93 26.44
CA ASN A 778 37.56 -27.06 26.08
C ASN A 778 38.47 -26.43 27.16
N LEU A 779 39.12 -27.27 27.97
CA LEU A 779 40.14 -26.91 28.99
C LEU A 779 39.76 -25.75 29.92
N ARG A 780 38.46 -25.41 30.01
CA ARG A 780 37.86 -24.37 30.83
C ARG A 780 36.54 -24.91 31.35
N GLU A 781 36.03 -24.27 32.39
CA GLU A 781 34.72 -24.58 32.96
C GLU A 781 33.58 -23.91 32.17
N THR A 782 32.42 -24.57 32.10
CA THR A 782 31.16 -23.91 31.73
C THR A 782 30.54 -23.16 32.93
N LEU A 783 29.49 -22.35 32.73
CA LEU A 783 28.80 -21.71 33.84
C LEU A 783 28.21 -22.77 34.76
N SER A 784 27.58 -23.81 34.20
CA SER A 784 27.01 -24.92 34.98
C SER A 784 28.05 -25.55 35.91
N GLU A 785 29.26 -25.81 35.40
CA GLU A 785 30.34 -26.41 36.17
C GLU A 785 30.81 -25.50 37.32
N THR A 786 31.02 -24.21 37.05
CA THR A 786 31.39 -23.27 38.11
C THR A 786 30.30 -23.14 39.18
N ALA A 787 29.03 -23.11 38.79
CA ALA A 787 27.90 -23.00 39.71
C ALA A 787 27.79 -24.26 40.59
N GLU A 788 27.89 -25.45 39.99
CA GLU A 788 27.87 -26.72 40.72
C GLU A 788 29.06 -26.86 41.68
N ARG A 789 30.27 -26.52 41.20
CA ARG A 789 31.48 -26.52 42.02
C ARG A 789 31.35 -25.58 43.21
N ARG A 790 30.98 -24.32 43.00
CA ARG A 790 30.77 -23.37 44.11
C ARG A 790 29.68 -23.81 45.07
N ARG A 791 28.60 -24.45 44.60
CA ARG A 791 27.59 -25.04 45.47
C ARG A 791 28.13 -26.18 46.32
N SER A 792 28.95 -27.06 45.75
CA SER A 792 29.62 -28.14 46.50
C SER A 792 30.62 -27.61 47.56
N GLU A 793 31.16 -26.42 47.34
CA GLU A 793 31.98 -25.67 48.32
C GLU A 793 31.13 -24.99 49.42
N GLY A 794 29.81 -25.20 49.43
CA GLY A 794 28.88 -24.66 50.42
C GLY A 794 28.38 -23.26 50.11
N ARG A 795 28.57 -22.74 48.89
CA ARG A 795 28.00 -21.45 48.48
C ARG A 795 26.56 -21.64 47.98
N ASN A 796 25.60 -20.91 48.54
CA ASN A 796 24.22 -20.95 48.05
C ASN A 796 24.03 -20.13 46.76
N ILE A 797 24.51 -20.67 45.63
CA ILE A 797 24.34 -20.09 44.29
C ILE A 797 22.91 -20.35 43.80
N VAL A 798 22.13 -19.31 43.55
CA VAL A 798 20.74 -19.45 43.05
C VAL A 798 20.63 -19.26 41.55
N ALA A 799 21.53 -18.48 40.95
CA ALA A 799 21.60 -18.26 39.51
C ALA A 799 23.00 -17.79 39.08
N GLY A 800 23.27 -17.78 37.78
CA GLY A 800 24.48 -17.18 37.23
C GLY A 800 24.39 -16.90 35.74
N ILE A 801 25.40 -16.17 35.22
CA ILE A 801 25.55 -15.85 33.79
C ILE A 801 27.03 -15.85 33.35
N ASN A 802 27.26 -15.98 32.04
CA ASN A 802 28.54 -15.62 31.42
C ASN A 802 28.80 -14.11 31.52
N THR A 803 30.07 -13.69 31.51
CA THR A 803 30.41 -12.26 31.65
C THR A 803 31.44 -11.72 30.67
N GLY A 804 32.62 -11.35 31.17
CA GLY A 804 33.66 -10.65 30.44
C GLY A 804 34.12 -11.38 29.18
N PHE A 805 34.47 -10.57 28.19
CA PHE A 805 35.00 -11.07 26.92
C PHE A 805 36.34 -11.74 27.14
N PHE A 806 36.67 -12.67 26.26
CA PHE A 806 37.94 -13.36 26.25
C PHE A 806 38.31 -13.66 24.80
N ASN A 807 39.59 -13.82 24.52
CA ASN A 807 40.01 -14.27 23.20
C ASN A 807 39.77 -15.78 23.09
N SER A 808 38.95 -16.19 22.12
CA SER A 808 38.51 -17.58 21.96
C SER A 808 39.64 -18.54 21.52
N HIS A 809 40.71 -18.00 20.93
CA HIS A 809 41.86 -18.77 20.44
C HIS A 809 42.83 -19.14 21.57
N ASP A 810 43.07 -18.22 22.50
CA ASP A 810 44.08 -18.36 23.55
C ASP A 810 43.50 -18.37 24.98
N GLY A 811 42.21 -18.09 25.14
CA GLY A 811 41.53 -18.05 26.43
C GLY A 811 41.83 -16.82 27.27
N PHE A 812 42.43 -15.76 26.71
CA PHE A 812 42.84 -14.62 27.53
C PHE A 812 41.68 -13.68 27.86
N PRO A 813 41.40 -13.37 29.14
CA PRO A 813 40.37 -12.39 29.49
C PRO A 813 40.68 -11.01 28.92
N ARG A 814 39.65 -10.35 28.39
CA ARG A 814 39.67 -9.00 27.84
C ARG A 814 38.84 -8.10 28.75
N GLY A 815 39.42 -7.80 29.91
CA GLY A 815 38.75 -7.12 30.99
C GLY A 815 39.38 -7.45 32.35
N MET A 816 39.24 -6.55 33.31
CA MET A 816 39.61 -6.78 34.70
C MET A 816 38.59 -7.71 35.37
N HIS A 817 39.09 -8.58 36.25
CA HIS A 817 38.34 -9.57 37.00
C HIS A 817 38.80 -9.58 38.46
N ILE A 818 37.90 -9.32 39.39
CA ILE A 818 38.17 -9.22 40.83
C ILE A 818 37.20 -10.15 41.57
N GLU A 819 37.71 -11.02 42.45
CA GLU A 819 36.92 -12.00 43.22
C GLU A 819 37.09 -11.81 44.72
N GLU A 820 36.02 -11.50 45.45
CA GLU A 820 36.06 -11.27 46.92
C GLU A 820 37.17 -10.27 47.35
N GLY A 821 37.39 -9.26 46.50
CA GLY A 821 38.43 -8.22 46.60
C GLY A 821 39.80 -8.59 46.04
N GLU A 822 40.04 -9.86 45.73
CA GLU A 822 41.29 -10.36 45.15
C GLU A 822 41.45 -9.90 43.69
N PRO A 823 42.59 -9.27 43.31
CA PRO A 823 42.85 -8.89 41.93
C PRO A 823 43.30 -10.07 41.08
N VAL A 824 42.35 -10.90 40.67
CA VAL A 824 42.63 -12.11 39.88
C VAL A 824 43.21 -11.78 38.52
N PHE A 825 42.75 -10.73 37.85
CA PHE A 825 43.32 -10.36 36.55
C PHE A 825 43.10 -8.88 36.21
N VAL A 826 44.17 -8.23 35.74
CA VAL A 826 44.16 -6.84 35.28
C VAL A 826 45.02 -6.71 34.02
N ASN A 827 44.39 -6.36 32.91
CA ASN A 827 45.10 -6.16 31.64
C ASN A 827 46.11 -5.01 31.69
N ASN A 828 47.17 -5.16 30.90
CA ASN A 828 48.14 -4.12 30.62
C ASN A 828 47.55 -2.86 29.95
N PRO A 829 48.24 -1.70 30.06
CA PRO A 829 47.78 -0.43 29.48
C PRO A 829 47.42 -0.50 28.00
N ASP A 830 48.25 -1.12 27.15
CA ASP A 830 48.02 -1.18 25.70
C ASP A 830 46.68 -1.88 25.37
N VAL A 831 46.36 -2.96 26.09
CA VAL A 831 45.06 -3.65 25.93
C VAL A 831 43.91 -2.78 26.44
N ARG A 832 44.08 -2.09 27.58
CA ARG A 832 43.06 -1.18 28.13
C ARG A 832 42.79 0.02 27.21
N GLU A 833 43.82 0.51 26.52
CA GLU A 833 43.72 1.60 25.56
C GLU A 833 43.08 1.16 24.24
N SER A 834 43.48 0.02 23.70
CA SER A 834 42.97 -0.52 22.42
C SER A 834 41.53 -1.03 22.52
N LEU A 835 41.12 -1.58 23.66
CA LEU A 835 39.78 -2.11 23.90
C LEU A 835 38.85 -1.05 24.50
N VAL A 836 38.62 0.03 23.75
CA VAL A 836 37.83 1.19 24.19
C VAL A 836 36.39 0.85 24.56
N ASN A 837 35.81 -0.17 23.95
CA ASN A 837 34.47 -0.67 24.25
C ASN A 837 34.43 -1.38 25.61
N HIS A 838 35.49 -2.07 26.02
CA HIS A 838 35.49 -2.84 27.26
C HIS A 838 35.48 -1.99 28.53
N ARG A 839 35.53 -0.65 28.50
CA ARG A 839 35.69 0.25 29.67
C ARG A 839 34.63 0.19 30.79
N PRO A 840 33.33 -0.09 30.55
CA PRO A 840 32.36 -0.27 31.64
C PRO A 840 32.46 -1.67 32.24
N GLY A 841 31.95 -1.88 33.45
CA GLY A 841 31.89 -3.21 34.06
C GLY A 841 30.96 -3.24 35.27
N PHE A 842 30.53 -4.43 35.65
CA PHE A 842 29.76 -4.62 36.88
C PHE A 842 30.70 -4.58 38.08
N THR A 843 30.46 -3.64 39.01
CA THR A 843 31.14 -3.59 40.31
C THR A 843 30.12 -3.67 41.43
N PHE A 844 30.38 -4.53 42.41
CA PHE A 844 29.66 -4.57 43.69
C PHE A 844 30.67 -4.33 44.81
N PHE A 845 30.44 -3.29 45.59
CA PHE A 845 31.34 -2.84 46.66
C PHE A 845 31.05 -3.58 47.98
N GLU A 846 31.99 -3.53 48.93
CA GLU A 846 31.81 -4.11 50.27
C GLU A 846 30.65 -3.45 51.05
N ASP A 847 30.32 -2.19 50.75
CA ASP A 847 29.18 -1.46 51.30
C ASP A 847 27.83 -1.81 50.63
N ARG A 848 27.86 -2.74 49.66
CA ARG A 848 26.74 -3.24 48.84
C ARG A 848 26.21 -2.29 47.77
N THR A 849 26.85 -1.14 47.55
CA THR A 849 26.52 -0.30 46.40
C THR A 849 27.00 -0.95 45.10
N ILE A 850 26.36 -0.57 43.98
CA ILE A 850 26.68 -1.08 42.65
C ILE A 850 27.05 0.03 41.68
N SER A 851 27.94 -0.28 40.73
CA SER A 851 28.32 0.66 39.67
C SER A 851 28.59 -0.03 38.34
N PHE A 852 28.22 0.66 37.25
CA PHE A 852 28.52 0.32 35.85
C PHE A 852 29.51 1.31 35.22
N GLU A 853 30.20 2.12 36.03
CA GLU A 853 31.09 3.16 35.52
C GLU A 853 32.38 2.63 34.92
N TYR A 854 33.09 3.54 34.24
CA TYR A 854 34.42 3.26 33.73
C TYR A 854 35.43 3.08 34.84
N ARG A 855 36.45 2.27 34.55
CA ARG A 855 37.43 1.81 35.53
C ARG A 855 38.85 2.23 35.18
N TYR A 856 39.64 2.54 36.21
CA TYR A 856 41.02 2.99 36.08
C TYR A 856 41.88 2.30 37.13
N PHE A 857 42.85 1.49 36.68
CA PHE A 857 43.73 0.73 37.56
C PHE A 857 45.07 1.43 37.77
N ARG A 858 45.54 1.43 39.02
CA ARG A 858 46.87 1.87 39.46
C ARG A 858 47.40 0.89 40.52
N GLY A 859 48.58 0.32 40.30
CA GLY A 859 49.29 -0.48 41.29
C GLY A 859 50.58 0.21 41.70
N ASN A 860 50.94 0.22 42.98
CA ASN A 860 52.22 0.80 43.43
C ASN A 860 52.94 -0.10 44.43
N LEU A 861 54.26 -0.19 44.27
CA LEU A 861 55.20 -0.64 45.29
C LEU A 861 55.91 0.61 45.87
N LYS A 862 55.83 0.83 47.17
CA LYS A 862 56.51 1.93 47.87
C LYS A 862 57.75 1.41 48.58
N VAL A 863 58.91 1.97 48.22
CA VAL A 863 60.23 1.62 48.78
C VAL A 863 60.88 2.90 49.28
N ASP A 864 61.20 2.96 50.57
CA ASP A 864 61.80 4.14 51.23
C ASP A 864 61.03 5.45 50.93
N GLY A 865 59.69 5.37 50.89
CA GLY A 865 58.79 6.50 50.61
C GLY A 865 58.61 6.84 49.12
N VAL A 866 59.33 6.20 48.20
CA VAL A 866 59.21 6.41 46.74
C VAL A 866 58.25 5.38 46.15
N GLU A 867 57.29 5.82 45.33
CA GLU A 867 56.30 4.97 44.66
C GLU A 867 56.79 4.49 43.29
N TYR A 868 56.73 3.19 43.06
CA TYR A 868 57.01 2.52 41.79
C TYR A 868 55.73 1.88 41.26
N GLU A 869 55.21 2.41 40.17
CA GLU A 869 53.97 1.93 39.59
C GLU A 869 54.15 0.57 38.89
N TYR A 870 53.14 -0.29 38.99
CA TYR A 870 52.96 -1.47 38.15
C TYR A 870 51.57 -1.43 37.51
N TYR A 871 51.47 -1.97 36.30
CA TYR A 871 50.38 -1.59 35.40
C TYR A 871 49.39 -2.71 35.09
N SER A 872 49.69 -3.93 35.51
CA SER A 872 48.87 -5.12 35.27
C SER A 872 49.10 -6.18 36.33
N ILE A 873 48.16 -7.12 36.42
CA ILE A 873 48.18 -8.24 37.36
C ILE A 873 47.83 -9.52 36.60
N ASN A 874 48.67 -10.54 36.74
CA ASN A 874 48.58 -11.83 36.06
C ASN A 874 48.51 -11.73 34.52
N ASP A 875 49.02 -10.62 33.96
CA ASP A 875 49.15 -10.45 32.52
C ASP A 875 50.47 -11.08 32.02
N THR A 876 50.46 -11.55 30.78
CA THR A 876 51.55 -12.34 30.18
C THR A 876 52.37 -11.54 29.16
N ILE A 877 52.02 -10.27 28.91
CA ILE A 877 52.49 -9.47 27.76
C ILE A 877 53.68 -8.55 28.07
N VAL A 878 54.25 -8.54 29.29
CA VAL A 878 55.64 -8.03 29.46
C VAL A 878 56.61 -9.04 28.81
N ARG A 879 56.53 -9.20 27.47
CA ARG A 879 57.22 -10.22 26.67
C ARG A 879 58.47 -9.63 26.00
N LEU A 880 59.58 -10.28 26.33
CA LEU A 880 60.63 -10.80 25.43
C LEU A 880 61.49 -9.82 24.62
N ASN A 881 61.03 -8.62 24.22
CA ASN A 881 61.77 -7.73 23.31
C ASN A 881 61.79 -6.22 23.70
N GLY A 882 61.29 -5.81 24.88
CA GLY A 882 61.48 -4.45 25.39
C GLY A 882 60.82 -3.30 24.57
N SER A 883 59.81 -3.61 23.76
CA SER A 883 59.18 -2.67 22.81
C SER A 883 57.91 -1.97 23.33
N HIS A 884 57.39 -2.34 24.51
CA HIS A 884 56.14 -1.80 25.05
C HIS A 884 56.39 -0.64 26.03
N SER A 885 55.38 0.23 26.21
CA SER A 885 55.47 1.49 26.97
C SER A 885 55.48 1.32 28.50
N TYR A 886 55.25 0.11 29.01
CA TYR A 886 55.14 -0.19 30.45
C TYR A 886 56.12 -1.30 30.86
N ASP A 887 56.66 -1.19 32.07
CA ASP A 887 57.88 -1.89 32.49
C ASP A 887 57.70 -2.76 33.75
N ALA A 888 56.48 -2.88 34.29
CA ALA A 888 56.21 -3.65 35.52
C ALA A 888 54.83 -4.36 35.53
N ASN A 889 54.83 -5.65 35.88
CA ASN A 889 53.64 -6.51 36.04
C ASN A 889 53.73 -7.36 37.30
N LEU A 890 52.60 -7.52 38.00
CA LEU A 890 52.51 -8.33 39.22
C LEU A 890 51.91 -9.71 38.91
N TYR A 891 52.52 -10.77 39.41
CA TYR A 891 51.98 -12.13 39.40
C TYR A 891 51.60 -12.55 40.81
N THR A 892 50.51 -13.28 40.92
CA THR A 892 49.93 -13.78 42.19
C THR A 892 49.78 -15.30 42.11
N HIS A 893 49.27 -15.93 43.18
CA HIS A 893 49.01 -17.38 43.20
C HIS A 893 48.03 -17.87 42.12
N ARG A 894 47.25 -16.98 41.50
CA ARG A 894 46.34 -17.31 40.39
C ARG A 894 47.10 -17.57 39.09
N PHE A 895 48.33 -17.10 38.96
CA PHE A 895 49.15 -17.28 37.77
C PHE A 895 50.17 -18.40 38.00
N VAL A 896 49.78 -19.63 37.68
CA VAL A 896 50.60 -20.83 37.93
C VAL A 896 51.46 -21.20 36.72
N ARG A 897 52.58 -21.91 36.93
CA ARG A 897 53.50 -22.32 35.85
C ARG A 897 52.82 -23.21 34.81
N GLU A 898 52.11 -24.24 35.27
CA GLU A 898 51.43 -25.22 34.43
C GLU A 898 49.94 -25.24 34.79
N PRO A 899 49.10 -24.37 34.19
CA PRO A 899 47.66 -24.32 34.48
C PRO A 899 46.93 -25.61 34.14
N HIS A 900 47.37 -26.33 33.11
CA HIS A 900 46.87 -27.66 32.78
C HIS A 900 48.05 -28.55 32.33
N PRO A 901 47.93 -29.88 32.47
CA PRO A 901 48.97 -30.81 32.02
C PRO A 901 49.40 -30.54 30.57
N GLY A 902 50.69 -30.26 30.37
CA GLY A 902 51.29 -29.97 29.06
C GLY A 902 51.12 -28.53 28.58
N ILE A 903 50.54 -27.63 29.37
CA ILE A 903 50.27 -26.23 29.03
C ILE A 903 50.97 -25.31 30.04
N ASN A 904 51.94 -24.51 29.59
CA ASN A 904 52.76 -23.65 30.46
C ASN A 904 52.53 -22.15 30.25
N ASN A 905 52.26 -21.41 31.33
CA ASN A 905 52.18 -19.95 31.30
C ASN A 905 53.55 -19.32 30.97
N PRO A 906 53.71 -18.57 29.86
CA PRO A 906 54.98 -17.99 29.49
C PRO A 906 55.22 -16.66 30.21
N VAL A 907 56.43 -16.49 30.74
CA VAL A 907 56.92 -15.23 31.34
C VAL A 907 58.32 -14.95 30.78
N GLY A 908 58.62 -13.69 30.47
CA GLY A 908 59.92 -13.31 29.93
C GLY A 908 61.04 -13.41 30.97
N GLU A 909 62.01 -14.30 30.75
CA GLU A 909 63.11 -14.58 31.69
C GLU A 909 64.09 -13.40 31.90
N LYS A 910 64.12 -12.42 30.98
CA LYS A 910 65.04 -11.27 31.04
C LYS A 910 64.46 -10.08 31.79
N ALA A 911 64.26 -10.22 33.10
CA ALA A 911 63.71 -9.18 33.96
C ALA A 911 64.27 -9.27 35.39
N LEU A 912 64.06 -8.22 36.19
CA LEU A 912 64.21 -8.30 37.64
C LEU A 912 62.90 -8.86 38.22
N PHE A 913 62.99 -9.96 38.96
CA PHE A 913 61.86 -10.54 39.68
C PHE A 913 62.02 -10.29 41.18
N ILE A 914 61.03 -9.66 41.78
CA ILE A 914 60.97 -9.36 43.21
C ILE A 914 59.83 -10.18 43.80
N VAL A 915 60.16 -11.11 44.70
CA VAL A 915 59.17 -11.93 45.40
C VAL A 915 58.88 -11.29 46.75
N GLY A 916 57.61 -11.03 47.03
CA GLY A 916 57.17 -10.43 48.28
C GLY A 916 56.12 -11.28 48.99
N HIS A 917 56.10 -11.16 50.31
CA HIS A 917 55.13 -11.80 51.19
C HIS A 917 54.44 -10.74 52.04
N ASN A 918 53.11 -10.72 52.00
CA ASN A 918 52.27 -9.77 52.71
C ASN A 918 51.81 -10.33 54.06
N SER A 919 51.28 -9.48 54.94
CA SER A 919 50.62 -9.93 56.17
C SER A 919 49.24 -10.57 55.93
N SER A 920 48.63 -10.31 54.76
CA SER A 920 47.37 -10.87 54.32
C SER A 920 47.26 -10.80 52.78
N PRO A 921 46.31 -11.52 52.15
CA PRO A 921 46.12 -11.45 50.70
C PRO A 921 45.86 -10.02 50.21
N LEU A 922 46.48 -9.65 49.09
CA LEU A 922 46.31 -8.33 48.47
C LEU A 922 44.85 -8.14 48.02
N LYS A 923 44.24 -7.00 48.37
CA LYS A 923 42.86 -6.66 48.01
C LYS A 923 42.74 -5.29 47.32
N MET A 924 41.78 -5.17 46.40
CA MET A 924 41.49 -3.93 45.68
C MET A 924 40.91 -2.85 46.57
N ASN A 925 41.52 -1.66 46.52
CA ASN A 925 41.08 -0.46 47.22
C ASN A 925 41.19 -0.57 48.76
N HIS A 926 42.13 -1.38 49.26
CA HIS A 926 42.44 -1.49 50.70
C HIS A 926 43.63 -0.61 51.15
N GLY A 927 44.18 0.21 50.26
CA GLY A 927 45.32 1.10 50.53
C GLY A 927 46.67 0.35 50.53
N TYR A 928 47.69 0.99 51.12
CA TYR A 928 49.01 0.40 51.26
C TYR A 928 49.03 -0.71 52.31
N MET A 929 49.67 -1.83 51.96
CA MET A 929 49.87 -3.00 52.81
C MET A 929 51.36 -3.28 52.97
N GLU A 930 51.79 -3.54 54.21
CA GLU A 930 53.15 -3.97 54.51
C GLU A 930 53.47 -5.34 53.91
N ALA A 931 54.63 -5.44 53.28
CA ALA A 931 55.18 -6.64 52.66
C ALA A 931 56.68 -6.77 52.98
N THR A 932 57.15 -8.02 53.04
CA THR A 932 58.58 -8.33 53.17
C THR A 932 59.08 -8.97 51.89
N ILE A 933 60.18 -8.46 51.34
CA ILE A 933 60.83 -9.09 50.18
C ILE A 933 61.45 -10.41 50.63
N THR A 934 61.04 -11.53 50.03
CA THR A 934 61.55 -12.87 50.39
C THR A 934 62.66 -13.32 49.45
N GLN A 935 62.61 -12.89 48.19
CA GLN A 935 63.60 -13.26 47.18
C GLN A 935 63.72 -12.17 46.11
N ILE A 936 64.93 -12.03 45.56
CA ILE A 936 65.18 -11.23 44.37
C ILE A 936 65.95 -12.11 43.39
N ILE A 937 65.46 -12.19 42.15
CA ILE A 937 66.08 -12.94 41.06
C ILE A 937 66.34 -11.96 39.92
N ASP A 938 67.61 -11.77 39.57
CA ASP A 938 68.01 -10.83 38.52
C ASP A 938 68.32 -11.56 37.20
N GLY A 939 67.33 -11.58 36.31
CA GLY A 939 67.45 -12.14 34.96
C GLY A 939 67.89 -11.15 33.90
N ARG A 940 68.19 -9.89 34.25
CA ARG A 940 68.53 -8.86 33.24
C ARG A 940 69.84 -9.15 32.54
N THR A 941 70.77 -9.82 33.22
CA THR A 941 72.10 -10.15 32.71
C THR A 941 72.28 -11.62 32.30
N ALA A 942 71.34 -12.51 32.65
CA ALA A 942 71.38 -13.94 32.34
C ALA A 942 69.97 -14.55 32.32
N SER A 943 69.76 -15.65 31.60
CA SER A 943 68.50 -16.41 31.70
C SER A 943 68.36 -17.00 33.11
N VAL A 944 67.18 -16.87 33.70
CA VAL A 944 66.84 -17.32 35.05
C VAL A 944 65.53 -18.10 35.05
N GLU A 945 65.36 -18.99 36.02
CA GLU A 945 64.07 -19.61 36.26
C GLU A 945 63.09 -18.56 36.84
N VAL A 946 61.95 -18.38 36.18
CA VAL A 946 60.91 -17.45 36.61
C VAL A 946 60.29 -17.96 37.92
N PRO A 947 60.21 -17.13 38.97
CA PRO A 947 59.56 -17.53 40.21
C PRO A 947 58.03 -17.51 40.04
N TYR A 948 57.39 -18.57 40.56
CA TYR A 948 55.93 -18.68 40.69
C TYR A 948 55.60 -18.87 42.16
N VAL A 949 54.53 -18.24 42.62
CA VAL A 949 54.06 -18.29 44.01
C VAL A 949 52.79 -19.11 44.12
N THR A 950 52.55 -19.67 45.31
CA THR A 950 51.34 -20.47 45.59
C THR A 950 50.56 -19.95 46.79
N GLY A 951 51.19 -19.18 47.68
CA GLY A 951 50.53 -18.53 48.80
C GLY A 951 49.66 -17.35 48.36
N LYS A 952 48.49 -17.18 49.00
CA LYS A 952 47.56 -16.08 48.69
C LYS A 952 48.07 -14.70 49.11
N ASP A 953 49.03 -14.69 50.02
CA ASP A 953 49.77 -13.57 50.57
C ASP A 953 51.10 -13.33 49.86
N GLU A 954 51.44 -14.12 48.83
CA GLU A 954 52.67 -13.99 48.07
C GLU A 954 52.43 -13.35 46.70
N TRP A 955 53.44 -12.66 46.19
CA TRP A 955 53.42 -12.06 44.85
C TRP A 955 54.82 -12.00 44.24
N VAL A 956 54.86 -11.92 42.91
CA VAL A 956 56.08 -11.71 42.12
C VAL A 956 55.91 -10.47 41.27
N LEU A 957 56.73 -9.45 41.49
CA LEU A 957 56.79 -8.29 40.62
C LEU A 957 57.89 -8.48 39.59
N GLN A 958 57.52 -8.57 38.31
CA GLN A 958 58.44 -8.54 37.19
C GLN A 958 58.66 -7.10 36.78
N VAL A 959 59.92 -6.64 36.74
CA VAL A 959 60.30 -5.27 36.39
C VAL A 959 61.42 -5.25 35.34
N THR A 960 61.33 -4.33 34.40
CA THR A 960 62.34 -4.12 33.33
C THR A 960 62.76 -2.65 33.25
N GLY A 961 63.74 -2.33 32.40
CA GLY A 961 64.17 -0.96 32.14
C GLY A 961 64.80 -0.23 33.34
N ALA A 962 64.81 1.11 33.30
CA ALA A 962 65.45 1.94 34.34
C ALA A 962 64.87 1.72 35.74
N LYS A 963 63.60 1.35 35.84
CA LYS A 963 62.92 1.02 37.09
C LYS A 963 63.53 -0.21 37.78
N ALA A 964 63.86 -1.23 37.00
CA ALA A 964 64.52 -2.41 37.53
C ALA A 964 65.91 -2.06 38.08
N GLU A 965 66.65 -1.20 37.40
CA GLU A 965 68.01 -0.75 37.78
C GLU A 965 67.98 -0.05 39.13
N GLU A 966 66.99 0.82 39.34
CA GLU A 966 66.80 1.49 40.62
C GLU A 966 66.37 0.54 41.74
N LEU A 967 65.40 -0.34 41.48
CA LEU A 967 64.87 -1.27 42.50
C LEU A 967 65.92 -2.30 42.93
N ALA A 968 66.74 -2.80 42.01
CA ALA A 968 67.81 -3.74 42.31
C ALA A 968 68.87 -3.17 43.27
N GLY A 969 69.09 -1.84 43.24
CA GLY A 969 69.99 -1.16 44.18
C GLY A 969 69.40 -0.90 45.57
N LYS A 970 68.06 -0.92 45.69
CA LYS A 970 67.35 -0.58 46.94
C LYS A 970 66.83 -1.80 47.71
N LEU A 971 66.56 -2.90 47.02
CA LEU A 971 65.91 -4.07 47.59
C LEU A 971 66.90 -5.20 47.91
N HIS A 972 66.60 -5.96 48.96
CA HIS A 972 67.26 -7.21 49.34
C HIS A 972 66.26 -8.09 50.10
N ALA A 973 66.51 -9.39 50.18
CA ALA A 973 65.67 -10.28 50.99
C ALA A 973 65.66 -9.83 52.46
N GLY A 974 64.48 -9.78 53.06
CA GLY A 974 64.21 -9.25 54.41
C GLY A 974 63.82 -7.76 54.46
N LYS A 975 63.94 -7.01 53.35
CA LYS A 975 63.55 -5.58 53.30
C LYS A 975 62.02 -5.43 53.40
N SER A 976 61.56 -4.54 54.28
CA SER A 976 60.16 -4.10 54.34
C SER A 976 59.85 -3.09 53.23
N VAL A 977 58.70 -3.26 52.61
CA VAL A 977 58.13 -2.41 51.55
C VAL A 977 56.62 -2.34 51.73
N GLU A 978 55.96 -1.38 51.09
CA GLU A 978 54.49 -1.32 51.07
C GLU A 978 53.98 -1.56 49.64
N ILE A 979 52.91 -2.33 49.47
CA ILE A 979 52.28 -2.57 48.17
C ILE A 979 50.79 -2.22 48.23
N MET A 980 50.27 -1.65 47.14
CA MET A 980 48.84 -1.42 46.98
C MET A 980 48.40 -1.76 45.57
N ALA A 981 47.12 -2.06 45.41
CA ALA A 981 46.44 -1.99 44.12
C ALA A 981 45.07 -1.34 44.26
N GLU A 982 44.82 -0.41 43.34
CA GLU A 982 43.65 0.45 43.32
C GLU A 982 42.95 0.34 41.96
N LEU A 983 41.64 0.17 42.01
CA LEU A 983 40.74 0.23 40.88
C LEU A 983 39.67 1.30 41.14
N ARG A 984 39.86 2.48 40.56
CA ARG A 984 38.89 3.57 40.63
C ARG A 984 37.74 3.33 39.66
N ILE A 985 36.50 3.38 40.14
CA ILE A 985 35.27 3.18 39.36
C ILE A 985 34.51 4.51 39.29
N GLY A 986 34.55 5.17 38.14
CA GLY A 986 34.10 6.56 37.99
C GLY A 986 34.89 7.46 38.94
N ASN A 987 34.20 8.01 39.95
CA ASN A 987 34.81 8.85 41.00
C ASN A 987 35.01 8.12 42.34
N SER A 988 34.65 6.83 42.42
CA SER A 988 34.75 6.04 43.65
C SER A 988 36.04 5.22 43.70
N THR A 989 36.64 5.15 44.89
CA THR A 989 37.72 4.23 45.26
C THR A 989 37.28 3.36 46.44
N ASP A 990 35.98 3.08 46.55
CA ASP A 990 35.44 2.25 47.63
C ASP A 990 35.92 0.80 47.50
N ARG A 991 35.94 0.07 48.62
CA ARG A 991 36.43 -1.31 48.66
C ARG A 991 35.58 -2.21 47.76
N ILE A 992 36.24 -2.87 46.82
CA ILE A 992 35.57 -3.72 45.83
C ILE A 992 35.42 -5.13 46.40
N LYS A 993 34.19 -5.66 46.35
CA LYS A 993 33.96 -7.08 46.62
C LYS A 993 34.11 -7.89 45.35
N VAL A 994 33.40 -7.53 44.28
CA VAL A 994 33.53 -8.20 42.99
C VAL A 994 33.51 -7.20 41.84
N HIS A 995 34.22 -7.53 40.77
CA HIS A 995 34.20 -6.76 39.53
C HIS A 995 34.42 -7.65 38.31
N ASN A 996 33.53 -7.55 37.32
CA ASN A 996 33.75 -8.08 35.97
C ASN A 996 33.59 -6.97 34.93
N SER A 997 34.55 -6.87 34.02
CA SER A 997 34.44 -5.99 32.88
C SER A 997 33.36 -6.42 31.90
N SER A 998 32.61 -5.45 31.39
CA SER A 998 31.61 -5.64 30.32
C SER A 998 32.16 -5.14 28.98
N MET A 999 31.41 -5.32 27.90
CA MET A 999 31.83 -4.92 26.55
C MET A 999 31.18 -3.62 26.08
N TYR A 1000 29.97 -3.30 26.51
CA TYR A 1000 29.27 -2.08 26.09
C TYR A 1000 28.36 -1.56 27.21
N ARG A 1001 28.14 -0.24 27.23
CA ARG A 1001 27.07 0.40 27.98
C ARG A 1001 26.15 1.07 26.96
N TYR A 1002 24.93 0.54 26.80
CA TYR A 1002 24.02 0.98 25.74
C TYR A 1002 22.75 1.66 26.24
N LEU A 1003 22.52 1.64 27.55
CA LEU A 1003 21.54 2.49 28.22
C LEU A 1003 22.26 3.16 29.38
N TYR A 1004 22.29 4.49 29.39
CA TYR A 1004 22.94 5.27 30.43
C TYR A 1004 22.10 6.48 30.78
N ASN A 1005 21.77 6.64 32.05
CA ASN A 1005 20.87 7.68 32.54
C ASN A 1005 19.53 7.73 31.77
N GLY A 1006 18.97 6.57 31.43
CA GLY A 1006 17.71 6.45 30.69
C GLY A 1006 17.81 6.74 29.18
N VAL A 1007 19.00 7.10 28.68
CA VAL A 1007 19.27 7.45 27.27
C VAL A 1007 20.01 6.31 26.55
N TYR A 1008 19.59 6.02 25.31
CA TYR A 1008 20.26 5.06 24.44
C TYR A 1008 21.67 5.55 24.06
N ALA A 1009 22.68 4.73 24.29
CA ALA A 1009 24.09 5.03 24.01
C ALA A 1009 24.65 4.01 23.01
N ALA A 1010 24.38 4.22 21.72
CA ALA A 1010 24.76 3.27 20.68
C ALA A 1010 26.28 3.06 20.58
N PRO A 1011 26.76 1.82 20.33
CA PRO A 1011 28.12 1.61 19.81
C PRO A 1011 28.21 2.10 18.35
N SER A 1012 29.37 1.94 17.71
CA SER A 1012 29.53 2.25 16.28
C SER A 1012 28.49 1.53 15.42
N ALA A 1013 28.00 2.17 14.35
CA ALA A 1013 26.89 1.68 13.52
C ALA A 1013 27.01 0.21 13.10
N SER A 1014 28.19 -0.22 12.63
CA SER A 1014 28.44 -1.60 12.19
C SER A 1014 28.26 -2.66 13.28
N VAL A 1015 28.37 -2.30 14.54
CA VAL A 1015 28.15 -3.18 15.70
C VAL A 1015 26.72 -3.03 16.23
N ALA A 1016 26.17 -1.82 16.18
CA ALA A 1016 24.83 -1.51 16.69
C ALA A 1016 23.72 -2.30 15.98
N GLU A 1017 23.91 -2.59 14.69
CA GLU A 1017 22.93 -3.27 13.83
C GLU A 1017 23.01 -4.80 13.87
N VAL A 1018 24.05 -5.37 14.50
CA VAL A 1018 24.24 -6.83 14.56
C VAL A 1018 23.18 -7.46 15.46
N ILE A 1019 22.36 -8.34 14.87
CA ILE A 1019 21.37 -9.14 15.57
C ILE A 1019 22.03 -10.42 16.07
N ASP A 1020 22.07 -10.62 17.39
CA ASP A 1020 22.76 -11.76 18.01
C ASP A 1020 22.14 -12.15 19.37
N PRO A 1021 22.41 -13.34 19.94
CA PRO A 1021 22.18 -13.62 21.35
C PRO A 1021 23.04 -12.71 22.22
N THR A 1022 22.49 -12.28 23.36
CA THR A 1022 23.14 -11.27 24.21
C THR A 1022 22.93 -11.55 25.70
N THR A 1023 23.95 -11.27 26.51
CA THR A 1023 23.84 -11.25 27.97
C THR A 1023 23.92 -9.82 28.48
N ASN A 1024 22.90 -9.38 29.20
CA ASN A 1024 22.75 -7.99 29.64
C ASN A 1024 22.51 -7.93 31.14
N LEU A 1025 22.95 -6.82 31.74
CA LEU A 1025 22.72 -6.53 33.14
C LEU A 1025 22.38 -5.05 33.27
N GLY A 1026 21.25 -4.75 33.90
CA GLY A 1026 20.82 -3.38 34.13
C GLY A 1026 20.18 -3.15 35.50
N VAL A 1027 20.03 -1.88 35.86
CA VAL A 1027 19.38 -1.44 37.11
C VAL A 1027 18.34 -0.37 36.86
N ASN A 1028 17.36 -0.28 37.74
CA ASN A 1028 16.41 0.84 37.75
C ASN A 1028 17.09 2.16 38.18
N GLN A 1029 16.35 3.26 38.04
CA GLN A 1029 16.84 4.61 38.35
C GLN A 1029 17.28 4.74 39.82
N GLU A 1030 16.55 4.12 40.74
CA GLU A 1030 16.84 4.15 42.17
C GLU A 1030 17.96 3.19 42.58
N ARG A 1031 18.44 2.33 41.68
CA ARG A 1031 19.43 1.27 41.93
C ARG A 1031 19.05 0.30 43.06
N THR A 1032 17.75 0.12 43.26
CA THR A 1032 17.18 -0.83 44.24
C THR A 1032 16.79 -2.16 43.61
N ARG A 1033 16.62 -2.21 42.27
CA ARG A 1033 16.30 -3.40 41.50
C ARG A 1033 17.32 -3.57 40.37
N MET A 1034 17.85 -4.78 40.27
CA MET A 1034 18.71 -5.21 39.17
C MET A 1034 17.96 -6.25 38.33
N VAL A 1035 18.17 -6.22 37.01
CA VAL A 1035 17.71 -7.26 36.11
C VAL A 1035 18.88 -7.72 35.27
N ILE A 1036 19.14 -9.03 35.32
CA ILE A 1036 20.04 -9.72 34.38
C ILE A 1036 19.15 -10.35 33.32
N PHE A 1037 19.38 -10.12 32.03
CA PHE A 1037 18.57 -10.75 30.99
C PHE A 1037 19.40 -11.27 29.82
N CYS A 1038 19.12 -12.52 29.45
CA CYS A 1038 19.68 -13.20 28.29
C CYS A 1038 18.65 -13.20 27.16
N VAL A 1039 19.12 -12.80 25.98
CA VAL A 1039 18.38 -12.85 24.73
C VAL A 1039 18.92 -14.02 23.93
N ASP A 1040 18.06 -14.99 23.61
CA ASP A 1040 18.44 -16.12 22.76
C ASP A 1040 18.56 -15.69 21.29
N GLY A 1041 19.25 -16.45 20.45
CA GLY A 1041 19.43 -16.08 19.05
C GLY A 1041 20.05 -17.16 18.18
N ARG A 1042 20.20 -16.86 16.88
CA ARG A 1042 20.75 -17.77 15.84
C ARG A 1042 19.94 -19.07 15.66
N SER A 1043 18.64 -19.05 15.91
CA SER A 1043 17.73 -20.17 15.69
C SER A 1043 16.45 -19.72 14.97
N SER A 1044 15.65 -20.66 14.46
CA SER A 1044 14.34 -20.32 13.87
C SER A 1044 13.31 -19.87 14.92
N LYS A 1045 13.54 -20.20 16.19
CA LYS A 1045 12.69 -19.78 17.33
C LYS A 1045 13.17 -18.47 17.96
N ASP A 1046 14.42 -18.10 17.73
CA ASP A 1046 15.10 -16.97 18.34
C ASP A 1046 16.06 -16.33 17.34
N ARG A 1047 15.68 -15.17 16.82
CA ARG A 1047 16.51 -14.42 15.87
C ARG A 1047 17.74 -13.81 16.55
N GLY A 1048 17.60 -13.36 17.80
CA GLY A 1048 18.51 -12.45 18.47
C GLY A 1048 18.00 -11.01 18.40
N LEU A 1049 18.69 -10.10 19.08
CA LEU A 1049 18.39 -8.66 19.07
C LEU A 1049 19.64 -7.84 18.76
N ASN A 1050 19.44 -6.73 18.07
CA ASN A 1050 20.43 -5.67 17.94
C ASN A 1050 20.42 -4.74 19.17
N PHE A 1051 21.30 -3.72 19.20
CA PHE A 1051 21.43 -2.84 20.37
C PHE A 1051 20.20 -1.95 20.61
N TYR A 1052 19.57 -1.47 19.53
CA TYR A 1052 18.39 -0.63 19.66
C TYR A 1052 17.21 -1.43 20.19
N GLU A 1053 17.00 -2.64 19.67
CA GLU A 1053 15.97 -3.55 20.14
C GLU A 1053 16.21 -3.96 21.60
N ALA A 1054 17.44 -4.30 21.99
CA ALA A 1054 17.79 -4.59 23.39
C ALA A 1054 17.55 -3.39 24.32
N TYR A 1055 17.79 -2.16 23.84
CA TYR A 1055 17.43 -0.93 24.55
C TYR A 1055 15.92 -0.81 24.78
N ARG A 1056 15.09 -1.11 23.78
CA ARG A 1056 13.63 -1.09 23.92
C ARG A 1056 13.13 -2.13 24.93
N VAL A 1057 13.71 -3.32 24.91
CA VAL A 1057 13.49 -4.35 25.94
C VAL A 1057 13.87 -3.83 27.32
N ALA A 1058 15.07 -3.26 27.47
CA ALA A 1058 15.53 -2.74 28.75
C ALA A 1058 14.62 -1.65 29.33
N LYS A 1059 14.14 -0.73 28.47
CA LYS A 1059 13.17 0.31 28.87
C LYS A 1059 11.87 -0.32 29.35
N LYS A 1060 11.35 -1.33 28.64
CA LYS A 1060 10.14 -2.05 29.02
C LYS A 1060 10.30 -2.85 30.32
N LEU A 1061 11.51 -3.34 30.62
CA LEU A 1061 11.85 -3.96 31.92
C LEU A 1061 12.03 -2.93 33.07
N GLY A 1062 11.95 -1.62 32.77
CA GLY A 1062 12.09 -0.54 33.76
C GLY A 1062 13.54 -0.19 34.11
N LEU A 1063 14.48 -0.44 33.20
CA LEU A 1063 15.91 -0.19 33.44
C LEU A 1063 16.32 1.23 33.02
N HIS A 1064 17.29 1.77 33.75
CA HIS A 1064 17.82 3.12 33.61
C HIS A 1064 19.29 3.13 33.18
N ASP A 1065 20.07 2.16 33.65
CA ASP A 1065 21.45 1.91 33.22
C ASP A 1065 21.58 0.43 32.82
N VAL A 1066 22.23 0.14 31.68
CA VAL A 1066 22.44 -1.23 31.19
C VAL A 1066 23.80 -1.39 30.53
N ILE A 1067 24.48 -2.46 30.91
CA ILE A 1067 25.69 -2.96 30.29
C ILE A 1067 25.45 -4.31 29.61
N ARG A 1068 26.23 -4.58 28.55
CA ARG A 1068 26.23 -5.83 27.81
C ARG A 1068 27.56 -6.55 28.02
N PHE A 1069 27.47 -7.81 28.41
CA PHE A 1069 28.60 -8.74 28.54
C PHE A 1069 28.88 -9.44 27.20
N ASP A 1070 29.78 -10.43 27.22
CA ASP A 1070 30.00 -11.29 26.07
C ASP A 1070 28.70 -11.98 25.62
N GLY A 1071 28.54 -12.12 24.31
CA GLY A 1071 27.30 -12.59 23.67
C GLY A 1071 27.53 -13.76 22.73
N GLY A 1072 26.66 -13.90 21.73
CA GLY A 1072 26.73 -15.01 20.78
C GLY A 1072 26.61 -16.35 21.50
N GLY A 1073 27.47 -17.31 21.12
CA GLY A 1073 27.52 -18.65 21.74
C GLY A 1073 27.89 -18.68 23.21
N SER A 1074 28.41 -17.59 23.78
CA SER A 1074 28.70 -17.47 25.21
C SER A 1074 27.43 -17.18 26.02
N THR A 1075 26.36 -16.67 25.40
CA THR A 1075 25.12 -16.26 26.08
C THR A 1075 24.50 -17.43 26.83
N THR A 1076 24.50 -17.36 28.15
CA THR A 1076 24.06 -18.45 29.01
C THR A 1076 23.61 -17.93 30.36
N MET A 1077 22.47 -18.46 30.83
CA MET A 1077 21.92 -18.28 32.16
C MET A 1077 21.67 -19.64 32.80
N TRP A 1078 22.13 -19.79 34.04
CA TRP A 1078 21.93 -20.98 34.85
C TRP A 1078 21.09 -20.60 36.08
N ALA A 1079 20.19 -21.49 36.50
CA ALA A 1079 19.39 -21.32 37.71
C ALA A 1079 19.28 -22.61 38.50
N TYR A 1080 19.21 -22.47 39.83
CA TYR A 1080 18.93 -23.56 40.75
C TYR A 1080 17.46 -23.50 41.21
N SER A 1081 16.67 -24.50 40.82
CA SER A 1081 15.27 -24.62 41.21
C SER A 1081 14.88 -26.09 41.38
N GLY A 1082 13.96 -26.38 42.30
CA GLY A 1082 13.46 -27.74 42.53
C GLY A 1082 14.54 -28.74 42.96
N GLY A 1083 15.63 -28.27 43.59
CA GLY A 1083 16.75 -29.11 44.02
C GLY A 1083 17.81 -29.40 42.95
N THR A 1084 17.63 -28.88 41.74
CA THR A 1084 18.54 -29.12 40.61
C THR A 1084 18.98 -27.82 39.94
N GLY A 1085 20.24 -27.76 39.53
CA GLY A 1085 20.78 -26.67 38.71
C GLY A 1085 20.71 -27.00 37.23
N LYS A 1086 20.34 -26.04 36.39
CA LYS A 1086 20.39 -26.21 34.93
C LYS A 1086 20.50 -24.88 34.20
N VAL A 1087 20.99 -24.94 32.96
CA VAL A 1087 20.85 -23.85 31.99
C VAL A 1087 19.36 -23.67 31.68
N VAL A 1088 18.88 -22.42 31.74
CA VAL A 1088 17.44 -22.09 31.56
C VAL A 1088 17.13 -21.51 30.19
N ASN A 1089 18.08 -20.88 29.52
CA ASN A 1089 17.92 -20.32 28.19
C ASN A 1089 18.41 -21.28 27.09
N THR A 1090 18.12 -20.97 25.83
CA THR A 1090 18.58 -21.77 24.68
C THR A 1090 19.94 -21.26 24.19
N VAL A 1091 20.99 -22.03 24.47
CA VAL A 1091 22.33 -21.72 23.98
C VAL A 1091 22.42 -21.85 22.46
N SER A 1092 23.11 -20.91 21.79
CA SER A 1092 23.14 -20.86 20.33
C SER A 1092 24.16 -21.80 19.69
N ASP A 1093 25.14 -22.28 20.46
CA ASP A 1093 26.17 -23.19 19.95
C ASP A 1093 25.61 -24.60 19.79
N SER A 1094 25.80 -25.19 18.61
CA SER A 1094 25.29 -26.53 18.30
C SER A 1094 25.88 -27.66 19.16
N LYS A 1095 26.99 -27.40 19.88
CA LYS A 1095 27.63 -28.36 20.78
C LYS A 1095 27.25 -28.14 22.25
N GLY A 1096 26.27 -27.29 22.53
CA GLY A 1096 25.80 -27.00 23.88
C GLY A 1096 26.49 -25.79 24.51
N GLU A 1097 26.47 -25.74 25.83
CA GLU A 1097 27.00 -24.63 26.63
C GLU A 1097 28.49 -24.37 26.34
N ARG A 1098 28.84 -23.11 26.09
CA ARG A 1098 30.21 -22.71 25.81
C ARG A 1098 30.99 -22.49 27.11
N SER A 1099 32.16 -23.13 27.20
CA SER A 1099 33.13 -22.82 28.24
C SER A 1099 33.76 -21.43 28.03
N CYS A 1100 33.47 -20.52 28.95
CA CYS A 1100 33.96 -19.14 29.02
C CYS A 1100 35.02 -19.00 30.14
N MET A 1101 35.67 -17.84 30.23
CA MET A 1101 36.70 -17.59 31.24
C MET A 1101 36.19 -17.06 32.56
N ASN A 1102 35.06 -16.36 32.56
CA ASN A 1102 34.60 -15.63 33.73
C ASN A 1102 33.07 -15.55 33.78
N TYR A 1103 32.56 -15.64 34.99
CA TYR A 1103 31.14 -15.75 35.30
C TYR A 1103 30.76 -14.81 36.43
N LEU A 1104 29.47 -14.52 36.51
CA LEU A 1104 28.83 -13.87 37.65
C LEU A 1104 27.78 -14.81 38.23
N HIS A 1105 27.89 -15.07 39.52
CA HIS A 1105 26.95 -15.85 40.30
C HIS A 1105 26.16 -14.92 41.23
N VAL A 1106 24.87 -15.23 41.36
CA VAL A 1106 23.95 -14.61 42.32
C VAL A 1106 23.79 -15.57 43.50
N ARG A 1107 23.97 -15.04 44.70
CA ARG A 1107 23.97 -15.79 45.95
C ARG A 1107 22.96 -15.22 46.93
N VAL A 1108 22.40 -16.10 47.74
CA VAL A 1108 21.57 -15.70 48.89
C VAL A 1108 22.18 -16.29 50.15
N LEU A 1109 22.63 -15.41 51.05
CA LEU A 1109 23.16 -15.77 52.36
C LEU A 1109 22.06 -16.40 53.21
N GLU A 1110 22.40 -17.46 53.95
CA GLU A 1110 21.48 -18.12 54.88
C GLU A 1110 21.12 -17.22 56.07
#